data_AF-A0AA39GIL7-F1
#
_entry.id   AF-A0AA39GIL7-F1
#
_cell.length_a   1.000
_cell.length_b   1.000
_cell.length_c   1.000
_cell.angle_alpha   90.00
_cell.angle_beta   90.00
_cell.angle_gamma   90.00
#
_symmetry.space_group_name_H-M   'P 1'
#
loop_
_entity.id
_entity.type
_entity.pdbx_description
1 polymer ?
#
loop_
_entity_poly.entity_id
_entity_poly.type
_entity_poly.pdbx_seq_one_letter_code
_entity_poly.pdbx_strand_id
1 'polypeptide(L)'
;MSGLWAGRSAARHRGGPLSTASRSRMLVLGHNDRVSSFAFALFGLLFGSYFLSTRYYTSAAFERPYHFAFAALIIHAGILRVLQPWVTREARRATFKDGEFSLPLSEKDDARKSVLPPSPSLLASLRDPRKAPELWLLSVGVAMRCVATWYVIRAIQCSSIGLESFRVLYVYILDNSRIGQRWMGRPIETSSAENVWPRWKSATYLKFALSWALATTHALSYARIPSSAVCPNAWWYDPLVPILQIFICAIDAHLLVGFNNLRQRFLRHGRSHVSVLINVSLLGAASIVLLSIPSWAEDRNFFWALTFHYADVRDFLIDGLLTASALVCGSHLLAVLSPATVAFAATGMAMFGIHIPYLGISDVIPSLDMEGIQMKMAFAAFSATPMWLLLRPPRGNPRPAVTAVVHRWLLVCYAGIIALCLGFWLMARTTPVAQWSVAEAVDELTRMGRSYSTSWQAQASSSGSLEDAVTEYQKRYGIPPPPNFDKWYNYAIAHKSPIIDDFGQIHNDLLPFWGVAPSVIRAKTFEVQQYAAVEMVGLRIRNGAVDHSPHIHPSHQWMMTSIERMVGPFAQWLPDMDIAINVADEPRVAVTYQEKQRLESEARKARTRLQHGSNSHGSDKVSPTQWPSDFPKPLGGEGQMLLPQGFTNYIRKPILNDLVADSCPPNSPLHRSRWWDSGTTCTQCQIPHSLITKSGALMLNATRSSDLCHQPDMAYLTGAVSSPSAMFATRQLSPVFSQGRITGFSDILMPSPWNFDERSSYNDAEDIDWSAKTNSIFWRGGSTDGYAAEGSWTGFTRARFGKEAFEKATELNRQGPAPGKLGVNVSFSGEMTRCHKSDCRAELQTFNLWATAAAGSEATSQKHSVSSNHLLPPVVPFSEHWRFRHLIDMDGAGFSGRFLPFLRSRSLVYRASLYRTWMDERVHAWQHYIPVDVRFGQGFWHLVEYLAGAGQKGSGDSTARMVAEQGRRWAGEALRKEDMQVYMFRLLLEWGRIVDDDRENLFYKA
;
A
#
# COMPACT_ATOMS: atom_id res chain seq x y z
N MET A 1 50.41 -0.23 -19.39
CA MET A 1 51.37 -1.34 -19.45
C MET A 1 50.99 -2.22 -20.63
N SER A 2 51.28 -1.90 -21.91
CA SER A 2 52.55 -1.70 -22.63
C SER A 2 53.50 -2.91 -22.63
N GLY A 3 53.55 -3.61 -23.78
CA GLY A 3 54.70 -4.36 -24.30
C GLY A 3 54.63 -5.89 -24.22
N LEU A 4 55.21 -6.70 -25.10
CA LEU A 4 56.15 -6.57 -26.24
C LEU A 4 56.32 -8.02 -26.81
N TRP A 5 56.06 -8.32 -28.09
CA TRP A 5 56.97 -8.78 -29.20
C TRP A 5 56.36 -10.04 -29.84
N ALA A 6 56.08 -10.16 -31.15
CA ALA A 6 56.89 -10.10 -32.37
C ALA A 6 57.86 -11.29 -32.56
N GLY A 7 57.57 -12.14 -33.56
CA GLY A 7 58.45 -13.22 -34.05
C GLY A 7 57.85 -13.99 -35.24
N ARG A 8 58.41 -13.77 -36.44
CA ARG A 8 58.04 -14.38 -37.73
C ARG A 8 58.43 -15.87 -37.81
N SER A 9 57.71 -16.67 -38.60
CA SER A 9 58.31 -17.41 -39.74
C SER A 9 57.24 -18.18 -40.53
N ALA A 10 57.38 -18.14 -41.86
CA ALA A 10 56.59 -18.88 -42.82
C ALA A 10 57.09 -20.33 -42.96
N ALA A 11 56.16 -21.28 -42.99
CA ALA A 11 56.39 -22.60 -43.58
C ALA A 11 55.11 -23.07 -44.27
N ARG A 12 55.09 -23.01 -45.61
CA ARG A 12 54.23 -23.83 -46.45
C ARG A 12 54.66 -25.29 -46.24
N HIS A 13 53.77 -26.16 -45.76
CA HIS A 13 53.73 -27.55 -46.24
C HIS A 13 52.39 -28.22 -45.94
N ARG A 14 51.74 -28.63 -47.04
CA ARG A 14 50.97 -29.86 -47.30
C ARG A 14 49.92 -30.29 -46.27
N GLY A 15 48.68 -30.34 -46.76
CA GLY A 15 47.58 -31.03 -46.11
C GLY A 15 47.92 -32.49 -45.83
N GLY A 16 47.76 -32.88 -44.58
CA GLY A 16 47.53 -34.24 -44.13
C GLY A 16 46.18 -34.29 -43.39
N PRO A 17 45.42 -35.38 -43.47
CA PRO A 17 44.11 -35.48 -42.83
C PRO A 17 44.27 -35.44 -41.31
N LEU A 18 43.50 -34.57 -40.64
CA LEU A 18 43.33 -34.58 -39.19
C LEU A 18 42.92 -35.98 -38.74
N SER A 19 43.72 -36.59 -37.85
CA SER A 19 43.39 -37.90 -37.28
C SER A 19 42.06 -37.84 -36.54
N THR A 20 41.29 -38.92 -36.65
CA THR A 20 39.96 -39.12 -36.06
C THR A 20 39.91 -38.80 -34.56
N ALA A 21 41.02 -38.96 -33.83
CA ALA A 21 41.14 -38.64 -32.40
C ALA A 21 41.05 -37.13 -32.08
N SER A 22 41.55 -36.25 -32.97
CA SER A 22 41.46 -34.78 -32.79
C SER A 22 40.08 -34.23 -33.11
N ARG A 23 39.37 -34.82 -34.10
CA ARG A 23 37.97 -34.53 -34.40
C ARG A 23 37.06 -34.94 -33.24
N SER A 24 37.30 -36.10 -32.62
CA SER A 24 36.53 -36.56 -31.45
C SER A 24 36.74 -35.66 -30.23
N ARG A 25 37.97 -35.21 -29.93
CA ARG A 25 38.22 -34.26 -28.82
C ARG A 25 37.57 -32.88 -29.05
N MET A 26 37.59 -32.34 -30.27
CA MET A 26 36.91 -31.06 -30.57
C MET A 26 35.37 -31.18 -30.57
N LEU A 27 34.82 -32.33 -30.98
CA LEU A 27 33.38 -32.61 -30.91
C LEU A 27 32.90 -32.72 -29.45
N VAL A 28 33.68 -33.36 -28.58
CA VAL A 28 33.38 -33.49 -27.14
C VAL A 28 33.47 -32.13 -26.42
N LEU A 29 34.51 -31.33 -26.69
CA LEU A 29 34.63 -29.96 -26.13
C LEU A 29 33.47 -29.05 -26.59
N GLY A 30 33.13 -29.07 -27.89
CA GLY A 30 31.99 -28.32 -28.41
C GLY A 30 30.62 -28.85 -27.96
N HIS A 31 30.52 -30.10 -27.53
CA HIS A 31 29.30 -30.65 -26.93
C HIS A 31 29.14 -30.20 -25.47
N ASN A 32 30.22 -30.21 -24.68
CA ASN A 32 30.23 -29.74 -23.29
C ASN A 32 29.94 -28.24 -23.18
N ASP A 33 30.53 -27.41 -24.06
CA ASP A 33 30.30 -25.96 -24.07
C ASP A 33 28.84 -25.59 -24.41
N ARG A 34 28.16 -26.42 -25.22
CA ARG A 34 26.75 -26.19 -25.55
C ARG A 34 25.82 -26.63 -24.42
N VAL A 35 26.12 -27.74 -23.75
CA VAL A 35 25.35 -28.22 -22.60
C VAL A 35 25.44 -27.21 -21.45
N SER A 36 26.61 -26.64 -21.18
CA SER A 36 26.78 -25.61 -20.16
C SER A 36 25.99 -24.32 -20.47
N SER A 37 25.93 -23.89 -21.74
CA SER A 37 25.11 -22.74 -22.16
C SER A 37 23.62 -22.92 -21.87
N PHE A 38 23.04 -24.08 -22.20
CA PHE A 38 21.61 -24.33 -21.93
C PHE A 38 21.33 -24.53 -20.44
N ALA A 39 22.25 -25.10 -19.68
CA ALA A 39 22.13 -25.20 -18.22
C ALA A 39 22.14 -23.80 -17.57
N PHE A 40 23.01 -22.90 -18.03
CA PHE A 40 23.04 -21.50 -17.56
C PHE A 40 21.74 -20.76 -17.91
N ALA A 41 21.22 -20.94 -19.13
CA ALA A 41 19.93 -20.36 -19.52
C ALA A 41 18.78 -20.93 -18.67
N LEU A 42 18.78 -22.22 -18.35
CA LEU A 42 17.79 -22.81 -17.47
C LEU A 42 17.84 -22.18 -16.07
N PHE A 43 19.04 -22.08 -15.49
CA PHE A 43 19.24 -21.41 -14.21
C PHE A 43 18.76 -19.95 -14.26
N GLY A 44 19.11 -19.19 -15.30
CA GLY A 44 18.69 -17.81 -15.46
C GLY A 44 17.17 -17.62 -15.55
N LEU A 45 16.44 -18.52 -16.22
CA LEU A 45 14.98 -18.50 -16.28
C LEU A 45 14.35 -18.79 -14.90
N LEU A 46 14.82 -19.83 -14.21
CA LEU A 46 14.31 -20.23 -12.90
C LEU A 46 14.63 -19.17 -11.86
N PHE A 47 15.89 -18.74 -11.76
CA PHE A 47 16.35 -17.68 -10.87
C PHE A 47 15.58 -16.38 -11.11
N GLY A 48 15.48 -15.93 -12.37
CA GLY A 48 14.76 -14.71 -12.70
C GLY A 48 13.29 -14.78 -12.30
N SER A 49 12.62 -15.91 -12.58
CA SER A 49 11.21 -16.13 -12.24
C SER A 49 10.97 -16.20 -10.73
N TYR A 50 11.88 -16.83 -9.99
CA TYR A 50 11.87 -16.89 -8.52
C TYR A 50 12.06 -15.52 -7.88
N PHE A 51 13.13 -14.80 -8.20
CA PHE A 51 13.41 -13.51 -7.56
C PHE A 51 12.36 -12.45 -7.89
N LEU A 52 11.88 -12.43 -9.14
CA LEU A 52 10.79 -11.55 -9.55
C LEU A 52 9.52 -11.81 -8.71
N SER A 53 9.23 -13.07 -8.42
CA SER A 53 8.02 -13.43 -7.67
C SER A 53 8.14 -13.21 -6.15
N THR A 54 9.34 -13.33 -5.56
CA THR A 54 9.58 -12.92 -4.17
C THR A 54 9.40 -11.41 -3.94
N ARG A 55 9.59 -10.62 -5.00
CA ARG A 55 9.43 -9.15 -4.99
C ARG A 55 8.02 -8.72 -5.41
N TYR A 56 7.12 -9.65 -5.73
CA TYR A 56 5.78 -9.36 -6.23
C TYR A 56 5.05 -8.33 -5.37
N TYR A 57 4.95 -8.55 -4.06
CA TYR A 57 4.23 -7.65 -3.16
C TYR A 57 4.98 -6.39 -2.76
N THR A 58 6.31 -6.33 -2.94
CA THR A 58 7.17 -5.29 -2.35
C THR A 58 7.77 -4.32 -3.36
N SER A 59 7.56 -4.58 -4.65
CA SER A 59 8.14 -3.81 -5.77
C SER A 59 7.11 -2.87 -6.40
N ALA A 60 7.55 -1.64 -6.68
CA ALA A 60 6.78 -0.65 -7.43
C ALA A 60 6.54 -1.06 -8.90
N ALA A 61 7.34 -1.98 -9.44
CA ALA A 61 7.26 -2.40 -10.83
C ALA A 61 5.90 -3.02 -11.18
N PHE A 62 5.32 -3.78 -10.25
CA PHE A 62 4.04 -4.44 -10.47
C PHE A 62 2.83 -3.51 -10.35
N GLU A 63 2.94 -2.43 -9.58
CA GLU A 63 1.92 -1.37 -9.52
C GLU A 63 1.81 -0.63 -10.87
N ARG A 64 2.93 -0.49 -11.58
CA ARG A 64 3.09 0.30 -12.82
C ARG A 64 3.41 -0.60 -14.02
N PRO A 65 2.43 -1.37 -14.52
CA PRO A 65 2.69 -2.41 -15.53
C PRO A 65 3.20 -1.84 -16.86
N TYR A 66 2.78 -0.63 -17.26
CA TYR A 66 3.25 0.01 -18.48
C TYR A 66 4.74 0.35 -18.41
N HIS A 67 5.16 1.02 -17.33
CA HIS A 67 6.56 1.42 -17.12
C HIS A 67 7.47 0.22 -16.93
N PHE A 68 7.03 -0.76 -16.15
CA PHE A 68 7.76 -2.00 -15.95
C PHE A 68 7.94 -2.78 -17.27
N ALA A 69 6.87 -2.97 -18.04
CA ALA A 69 6.96 -3.65 -19.33
C ALA A 69 7.84 -2.87 -20.33
N PHE A 70 7.72 -1.54 -20.38
CA PHE A 70 8.58 -0.70 -21.21
C PHE A 70 10.07 -0.86 -20.85
N ALA A 71 10.42 -0.71 -19.56
CA ALA A 71 11.78 -0.86 -19.08
C ALA A 71 12.33 -2.26 -19.39
N ALA A 72 11.56 -3.33 -19.10
CA ALA A 72 11.96 -4.70 -19.39
C ALA A 72 12.23 -4.94 -20.88
N LEU A 73 11.40 -4.41 -21.78
CA LEU A 73 11.57 -4.58 -23.23
C LEU A 73 12.77 -3.79 -23.77
N ILE A 74 13.01 -2.57 -23.28
CA ILE A 74 14.18 -1.77 -23.68
C ILE A 74 15.47 -2.43 -23.21
N ILE A 75 15.53 -2.86 -21.95
CA ILE A 75 16.69 -3.58 -21.41
C ILE A 75 16.91 -4.90 -22.19
N HIS A 76 15.84 -5.64 -22.47
CA HIS A 76 15.90 -6.87 -23.26
C HIS A 76 16.46 -6.63 -24.68
N ALA A 77 15.99 -5.61 -25.39
CA ALA A 77 16.53 -5.23 -26.69
C ALA A 77 18.01 -4.85 -26.60
N GLY A 78 18.41 -4.13 -25.55
CA GLY A 78 19.80 -3.76 -25.27
C GLY A 78 20.71 -4.97 -25.07
N ILE A 79 20.32 -5.90 -24.19
CA ILE A 79 21.06 -7.15 -23.94
C ILE A 79 21.23 -7.94 -25.24
N LEU A 80 20.16 -8.10 -26.02
CA LEU A 80 20.22 -8.81 -27.29
C LEU A 80 21.11 -8.13 -28.33
N ARG A 81 21.14 -6.79 -28.38
CA ARG A 81 22.01 -6.03 -29.27
C ARG A 81 23.49 -6.28 -28.96
N VAL A 82 23.84 -6.34 -27.67
CA VAL A 82 25.20 -6.67 -27.20
C VAL A 82 25.57 -8.11 -27.54
N LEU A 83 24.63 -9.05 -27.39
CA LEU A 83 24.86 -10.48 -27.69
C LEU A 83 24.82 -10.80 -29.19
N GLN A 84 24.22 -9.94 -30.02
CA GLN A 84 24.01 -10.17 -31.45
C GLN A 84 25.28 -10.56 -32.23
N PRO A 85 26.46 -9.91 -32.06
CA PRO A 85 27.69 -10.30 -32.76
C PRO A 85 28.18 -11.70 -32.39
N TRP A 86 28.02 -12.11 -31.13
CA TRP A 86 28.41 -13.44 -30.65
C TRP A 86 27.50 -14.52 -31.22
N VAL A 87 26.18 -14.34 -31.10
CA VAL A 87 25.18 -15.31 -31.59
C VAL A 87 25.26 -15.45 -33.12
N THR A 88 25.48 -14.35 -33.84
CA THR A 88 25.61 -14.41 -35.31
C THR A 88 26.91 -15.06 -35.78
N ARG A 89 28.02 -14.90 -35.04
CA ARG A 89 29.28 -15.62 -35.30
C ARG A 89 29.12 -17.12 -35.05
N GLU A 90 28.42 -17.50 -33.99
CA GLU A 90 28.19 -18.89 -33.64
C GLU A 90 27.22 -19.58 -34.61
N ALA A 91 26.16 -18.89 -35.03
CA ALA A 91 25.24 -19.36 -36.07
C ALA A 91 25.98 -19.60 -37.41
N ARG A 92 26.92 -18.70 -37.78
CA ARG A 92 27.78 -18.86 -38.96
C ARG A 92 28.77 -20.02 -38.83
N ARG A 93 29.36 -20.23 -37.64
CA ARG A 93 30.27 -21.38 -37.38
C ARG A 93 29.53 -22.72 -37.39
N ALA A 94 28.28 -22.77 -36.93
CA ALA A 94 27.45 -23.97 -36.96
C ALA A 94 27.06 -24.37 -38.39
N THR A 95 26.64 -23.39 -39.21
CA THR A 95 26.34 -23.62 -40.65
C THR A 95 27.57 -24.06 -41.45
N PHE A 96 28.78 -23.63 -41.05
CA PHE A 96 30.04 -24.08 -41.68
C PHE A 96 30.51 -25.47 -41.23
N LYS A 97 30.08 -25.97 -40.06
CA LYS A 97 30.49 -27.28 -39.52
C LYS A 97 29.52 -28.41 -39.87
N ASP A 98 28.24 -28.13 -40.09
CA ASP A 98 27.21 -29.13 -40.40
C ASP A 98 27.08 -29.46 -41.90
N GLY A 99 28.11 -29.16 -42.71
CA GLY A 99 28.16 -29.43 -44.16
C GLY A 99 28.14 -30.92 -44.57
N GLU A 100 27.88 -31.85 -43.65
CA GLU A 100 27.68 -33.28 -43.92
C GLU A 100 26.24 -33.76 -43.67
N PHE A 101 25.29 -32.90 -43.29
CA PHE A 101 23.87 -33.27 -43.21
C PHE A 101 23.13 -32.85 -44.50
N SER A 102 23.09 -33.77 -45.46
CA SER A 102 22.22 -33.68 -46.64
C SER A 102 20.74 -33.67 -46.21
N LEU A 103 20.12 -32.49 -46.25
CA LEU A 103 18.68 -32.36 -46.46
C LEU A 103 18.36 -32.97 -47.84
N PRO A 104 17.33 -33.82 -47.99
CA PRO A 104 16.87 -34.22 -49.31
C PRO A 104 16.26 -32.98 -49.97
N LEU A 105 17.05 -32.31 -50.81
CA LEU A 105 16.56 -31.42 -51.83
C LEU A 105 15.84 -32.29 -52.87
N SER A 106 14.57 -32.61 -52.60
CA SER A 106 13.68 -33.02 -53.67
C SER A 106 13.30 -31.78 -54.46
N GLU A 107 13.47 -31.90 -55.77
CA GLU A 107 12.99 -31.03 -56.84
C GLU A 107 13.68 -29.67 -57.02
N LYS A 108 14.66 -29.71 -57.94
CA LYS A 108 14.84 -28.69 -58.97
C LYS A 108 13.46 -28.36 -59.56
N ASP A 109 12.90 -27.19 -59.26
CA ASP A 109 12.21 -26.33 -60.24
C ASP A 109 11.66 -24.98 -59.74
N ASP A 110 11.80 -24.59 -58.46
CA ASP A 110 11.23 -23.31 -57.96
C ASP A 110 12.24 -22.22 -57.53
N ALA A 111 13.47 -22.26 -58.04
CA ALA A 111 14.53 -21.30 -57.70
C ALA A 111 14.32 -19.85 -58.21
N ARG A 112 13.13 -19.48 -58.72
CA ARG A 112 12.88 -18.15 -59.30
C ARG A 112 11.74 -17.30 -58.70
N LYS A 113 11.05 -17.71 -57.63
CA LYS A 113 9.89 -16.92 -57.14
C LYS A 113 9.78 -16.58 -55.64
N SER A 114 10.77 -16.86 -54.78
CA SER A 114 10.67 -16.47 -53.37
C SER A 114 11.94 -15.86 -52.79
N VAL A 115 12.43 -14.78 -53.41
CA VAL A 115 13.34 -13.85 -52.74
C VAL A 115 12.51 -13.06 -51.71
N LEU A 116 12.33 -13.61 -50.50
CA LEU A 116 11.87 -12.82 -49.37
C LEU A 116 12.95 -11.75 -49.09
N PRO A 117 12.60 -10.45 -49.03
CA PRO A 117 13.59 -9.38 -48.87
C PRO A 117 14.44 -9.58 -47.60
N PRO A 118 15.62 -8.95 -47.48
CA PRO A 118 16.44 -8.99 -46.26
C PRO A 118 15.57 -8.69 -45.03
N SER A 119 15.94 -9.21 -43.85
CA SER A 119 15.19 -8.97 -42.61
C SER A 119 14.82 -7.49 -42.59
N PRO A 120 13.53 -7.12 -42.63
CA PRO A 120 13.18 -5.72 -42.82
C PRO A 120 13.87 -4.98 -41.68
N SER A 121 14.67 -3.97 -42.05
CA SER A 121 15.13 -3.00 -41.06
C SER A 121 13.91 -2.52 -40.29
N LEU A 122 14.05 -2.18 -39.01
CA LEU A 122 12.93 -1.64 -38.22
C LEU A 122 12.12 -0.60 -39.02
N LEU A 123 12.84 0.24 -39.78
CA LEU A 123 12.31 1.22 -40.74
C LEU A 123 11.48 0.61 -41.89
N ALA A 124 11.89 -0.50 -42.49
CA ALA A 124 11.13 -1.18 -43.54
C ALA A 124 9.84 -1.86 -43.01
N SER A 125 9.87 -2.39 -41.78
CA SER A 125 8.69 -2.96 -41.11
C SER A 125 7.68 -1.90 -40.69
N LEU A 126 8.14 -0.70 -40.33
CA LEU A 126 7.31 0.46 -40.03
C LEU A 126 6.65 1.05 -41.28
N ARG A 127 7.30 0.95 -42.44
CA ARG A 127 6.83 1.55 -43.70
C ARG A 127 5.74 0.74 -44.41
N ASP A 128 5.65 -0.57 -44.17
CA ASP A 128 4.61 -1.44 -44.70
C ASP A 128 4.28 -2.60 -43.74
N PRO A 129 3.25 -2.45 -42.88
CA PRO A 129 2.87 -3.47 -41.90
C PRO A 129 2.48 -4.82 -42.51
N ARG A 130 2.03 -4.83 -43.78
CA ARG A 130 1.55 -6.03 -44.48
C ARG A 130 2.68 -6.99 -44.83
N LYS A 131 3.94 -6.52 -44.82
CA LYS A 131 5.12 -7.34 -45.10
C LYS A 131 5.59 -8.19 -43.92
N ALA A 132 5.13 -7.90 -42.70
CA ALA A 132 5.50 -8.65 -41.49
C ALA A 132 4.33 -8.74 -40.48
N PRO A 133 3.17 -9.32 -40.85
CA PRO A 133 1.96 -9.31 -40.01
C PRO A 133 2.16 -10.03 -38.66
N GLU A 134 2.99 -11.07 -38.63
CA GLU A 134 3.29 -11.82 -37.39
C GLU A 134 4.10 -11.00 -36.38
N LEU A 135 4.97 -10.11 -36.84
CA LEU A 135 5.76 -9.21 -35.99
C LEU A 135 4.85 -8.18 -35.30
N TRP A 136 3.93 -7.60 -36.08
CA TRP A 136 2.95 -6.65 -35.57
C TRP A 136 1.98 -7.30 -34.60
N LEU A 137 1.50 -8.50 -34.89
CA LEU A 137 0.57 -9.21 -34.01
C LEU A 137 1.20 -9.58 -32.66
N LEU A 138 2.48 -9.99 -32.64
CA LEU A 138 3.20 -10.19 -31.37
C LEU A 138 3.38 -8.88 -30.60
N SER A 139 3.73 -7.80 -31.29
CA SER A 139 3.94 -6.48 -30.66
C SER A 139 2.66 -5.91 -30.06
N VAL A 140 1.54 -5.99 -30.80
CA VAL A 140 0.20 -5.60 -30.32
C VAL A 140 -0.25 -6.54 -29.20
N GLY A 141 0.04 -7.84 -29.28
CA GLY A 141 -0.25 -8.80 -28.21
C GLY A 141 0.43 -8.43 -26.88
N VAL A 142 1.70 -8.01 -26.91
CA VAL A 142 2.41 -7.55 -25.71
C VAL A 142 1.72 -6.32 -25.11
N ALA A 143 1.32 -5.37 -25.95
CA ALA A 143 0.65 -4.16 -25.49
C ALA A 143 -0.76 -4.46 -24.94
N MET A 144 -1.56 -5.31 -25.60
CA MET A 144 -2.86 -5.77 -25.10
C MET A 144 -2.73 -6.49 -23.75
N ARG A 145 -1.71 -7.34 -23.59
CA ARG A 145 -1.40 -7.99 -22.30
C ARG A 145 -1.14 -6.96 -21.20
N CYS A 146 -0.38 -5.91 -21.49
CA CYS A 146 -0.10 -4.84 -20.53
C CYS A 146 -1.36 -4.05 -20.16
N VAL A 147 -2.19 -3.70 -21.14
CA VAL A 147 -3.47 -3.00 -20.92
C VAL A 147 -4.42 -3.86 -20.07
N ALA A 148 -4.57 -5.15 -20.38
CA ALA A 148 -5.40 -6.06 -19.58
C ALA A 148 -4.87 -6.18 -18.13
N THR A 149 -3.55 -6.24 -17.96
CA THR A 149 -2.91 -6.27 -16.62
C THR A 149 -3.20 -4.98 -15.84
N TRP A 150 -3.14 -3.81 -16.49
CA TRP A 150 -3.45 -2.53 -15.88
C TRP A 150 -4.89 -2.46 -15.36
N TYR A 151 -5.86 -2.95 -16.14
CA TYR A 151 -7.25 -3.04 -15.69
C TYR A 151 -7.43 -3.98 -14.48
N VAL A 152 -6.75 -5.13 -14.48
CA VAL A 152 -6.79 -6.07 -13.35
C VAL A 152 -6.21 -5.44 -12.08
N ILE A 153 -5.08 -4.73 -12.16
CA ILE A 153 -4.43 -4.11 -11.00
C ILE A 153 -5.33 -3.06 -10.32
N ARG A 154 -6.08 -2.26 -11.09
CA ARG A 154 -6.99 -1.25 -10.53
C ARG A 154 -8.17 -1.84 -9.74
N ALA A 155 -8.47 -3.12 -9.97
CA ALA A 155 -9.50 -3.86 -9.26
C ALA A 155 -8.94 -5.18 -8.69
N ILE A 156 -7.69 -5.15 -8.22
CA ILE A 156 -6.96 -6.36 -7.77
C ILE A 156 -7.67 -7.08 -6.61
N GLN A 157 -8.43 -6.36 -5.80
CA GLN A 157 -9.27 -6.92 -4.75
C GLN A 157 -10.43 -7.79 -5.27
N CYS A 158 -10.83 -7.65 -6.53
CA CYS A 158 -11.77 -8.53 -7.23
C CYS A 158 -11.07 -9.68 -7.98
N SER A 159 -9.73 -9.75 -7.94
CA SER A 159 -8.99 -10.78 -8.66
C SER A 159 -8.97 -12.12 -7.93
N SER A 160 -8.94 -13.20 -8.72
CA SER A 160 -8.76 -14.56 -8.23
C SER A 160 -7.29 -14.95 -8.32
N ILE A 161 -6.66 -15.25 -7.19
CA ILE A 161 -5.25 -15.65 -7.15
C ILE A 161 -5.05 -17.03 -7.77
N GLY A 162 -4.00 -17.20 -8.58
CA GLY A 162 -3.58 -18.49 -9.12
C GLY A 162 -4.17 -18.86 -10.47
N LEU A 163 -5.08 -18.06 -11.03
CA LEU A 163 -5.59 -18.24 -12.40
C LEU A 163 -4.47 -18.21 -13.45
N GLU A 164 -3.35 -17.55 -13.17
CA GLU A 164 -2.15 -17.49 -14.01
C GLU A 164 -1.55 -18.88 -14.29
N SER A 165 -1.88 -19.87 -13.46
CA SER A 165 -1.39 -21.25 -13.55
C SER A 165 -2.00 -21.99 -14.74
N PHE A 166 -3.17 -21.55 -15.20
CA PHE A 166 -3.79 -22.08 -16.42
C PHE A 166 -3.00 -21.74 -17.68
N ARG A 167 -2.05 -20.78 -17.64
CA ARG A 167 -1.18 -20.46 -18.79
C ARG A 167 -0.52 -21.69 -19.39
N VAL A 168 -0.07 -22.65 -18.58
CA VAL A 168 0.58 -23.88 -19.06
C VAL A 168 -0.38 -24.73 -19.91
N LEU A 169 -1.64 -24.81 -19.49
CA LEU A 169 -2.71 -25.50 -20.22
C LEU A 169 -2.98 -24.81 -21.57
N TYR A 170 -3.16 -23.48 -21.57
CA TYR A 170 -3.41 -22.71 -22.80
C TYR A 170 -2.26 -22.82 -23.81
N VAL A 171 -1.00 -22.68 -23.35
CA VAL A 171 0.19 -22.84 -24.21
C VAL A 171 0.21 -24.22 -24.84
N TYR A 172 -0.08 -25.26 -24.07
CA TYR A 172 -0.07 -26.64 -24.57
C TYR A 172 -1.19 -26.90 -25.60
N ILE A 173 -2.41 -26.41 -25.35
CA ILE A 173 -3.53 -26.54 -26.28
C ILE A 173 -3.21 -25.82 -27.60
N LEU A 174 -2.72 -24.58 -27.52
CA LEU A 174 -2.44 -23.78 -28.71
C LEU A 174 -1.33 -24.39 -29.56
N ASP A 175 -0.21 -24.82 -28.94
CA ASP A 175 0.91 -25.50 -29.63
C ASP A 175 0.46 -26.81 -30.31
N ASN A 176 -0.57 -27.47 -29.79
CA ASN A 176 -1.13 -28.72 -30.33
C ASN A 176 -2.29 -28.57 -31.31
N SER A 177 -2.92 -27.39 -31.37
CA SER A 177 -4.07 -27.15 -32.22
C SER A 177 -3.71 -27.09 -33.72
N ARG A 178 -4.68 -27.42 -34.59
CA ARG A 178 -4.57 -27.19 -36.05
C ARG A 178 -4.36 -25.71 -36.40
N ILE A 179 -4.80 -24.80 -35.53
CA ILE A 179 -4.60 -23.35 -35.65
C ILE A 179 -3.11 -23.03 -35.46
N GLY A 180 -2.48 -23.54 -34.40
CA GLY A 180 -1.02 -23.44 -34.20
C GLY A 180 -0.22 -24.06 -35.35
N GLN A 181 -0.76 -25.10 -35.99
CA GLN A 181 -0.17 -25.71 -37.19
C GLN A 181 -0.31 -24.85 -38.46
N ARG A 182 -1.46 -24.20 -38.69
CA ARG A 182 -1.68 -23.26 -39.81
C ARG A 182 -0.78 -22.03 -39.71
N TRP A 183 -0.59 -21.50 -38.51
CA TRP A 183 0.35 -20.41 -38.24
C TRP A 183 1.82 -20.75 -38.52
N MET A 184 2.18 -22.00 -38.81
CA MET A 184 3.54 -22.37 -39.22
C MET A 184 3.78 -22.26 -40.73
N GLY A 185 2.76 -21.96 -41.54
CA GLY A 185 2.92 -21.83 -43.00
C GLY A 185 3.36 -23.13 -43.67
N ARG A 186 3.03 -24.28 -43.08
CA ARG A 186 3.30 -25.60 -43.68
C ARG A 186 2.10 -26.04 -44.50
N PRO A 187 2.31 -26.62 -45.71
CA PRO A 187 1.31 -27.50 -46.30
C PRO A 187 1.01 -28.61 -45.29
N ILE A 188 -0.22 -29.13 -45.30
CA ILE A 188 -0.56 -30.37 -44.61
C ILE A 188 0.14 -31.50 -45.37
N GLU A 189 1.47 -31.59 -45.27
CA GLU A 189 2.22 -32.70 -45.84
C GLU A 189 1.97 -33.90 -44.95
N THR A 190 1.18 -34.82 -45.49
CA THR A 190 1.13 -36.22 -45.10
C THR A 190 2.51 -36.82 -45.33
N SER A 191 3.43 -36.75 -44.37
CA SER A 191 4.66 -37.55 -44.46
C SER A 191 5.27 -37.95 -43.12
N SER A 192 5.51 -39.26 -43.01
CA SER A 192 6.31 -40.03 -42.05
C SER A 192 5.77 -40.14 -40.61
N ALA A 193 5.51 -41.38 -40.23
CA ALA A 193 4.92 -41.82 -38.96
C ALA A 193 5.86 -41.68 -37.74
N GLU A 194 7.06 -41.10 -37.87
CA GLU A 194 8.11 -41.25 -36.84
C GLU A 194 8.21 -40.13 -35.79
N ASN A 195 7.40 -39.06 -35.86
CA ASN A 195 7.50 -37.95 -34.91
C ASN A 195 6.16 -37.43 -34.34
N VAL A 196 5.12 -38.28 -34.32
CA VAL A 196 3.82 -37.93 -33.73
C VAL A 196 3.83 -38.28 -32.24
N TRP A 197 3.81 -37.25 -31.39
CA TRP A 197 3.62 -37.43 -29.94
C TRP A 197 2.31 -38.22 -29.70
N PRO A 198 2.34 -39.41 -29.06
CA PRO A 198 1.19 -40.29 -28.99
C PRO A 198 -0.06 -39.61 -28.42
N ARG A 199 -1.23 -39.86 -29.04
CA ARG A 199 -2.52 -39.28 -28.60
C ARG A 199 -2.81 -39.53 -27.12
N TRP A 200 -2.46 -40.72 -26.62
CA TRP A 200 -2.62 -41.05 -25.20
C TRP A 200 -1.71 -40.18 -24.30
N LYS A 201 -0.43 -39.98 -24.65
CA LYS A 201 0.47 -39.06 -23.91
C LYS A 201 -0.05 -37.64 -23.94
N SER A 202 -0.65 -37.21 -25.06
CA SER A 202 -1.27 -35.89 -25.16
C SER A 202 -2.46 -35.72 -24.23
N ALA A 203 -3.36 -36.69 -24.20
CA ALA A 203 -4.54 -36.68 -23.33
C ALA A 203 -4.12 -36.76 -21.85
N THR A 204 -3.11 -37.57 -21.53
CA THR A 204 -2.58 -37.69 -20.17
C THR A 204 -1.92 -36.39 -19.71
N TYR A 205 -1.12 -35.73 -20.54
CA TYR A 205 -0.52 -34.43 -20.21
C TYR A 205 -1.59 -33.38 -19.93
N LEU A 206 -2.65 -33.32 -20.75
CA LEU A 206 -3.75 -32.36 -20.57
C LEU A 206 -4.46 -32.54 -19.21
N LYS A 207 -4.71 -33.79 -18.81
CA LYS A 207 -5.31 -34.12 -17.51
C LYS A 207 -4.44 -33.64 -16.35
N PHE A 208 -3.13 -33.91 -16.40
CA PHE A 208 -2.23 -33.48 -15.34
C PHE A 208 -1.98 -31.97 -15.36
N ALA A 209 -1.96 -31.31 -16.52
CA ALA A 209 -1.85 -29.86 -16.62
C ALA A 209 -3.06 -29.14 -16.00
N LEU A 210 -4.27 -29.66 -16.24
CA LEU A 210 -5.49 -29.14 -15.59
C LEU A 210 -5.47 -29.40 -14.08
N SER A 211 -5.12 -30.63 -13.67
CA SER A 211 -5.00 -31.01 -12.25
C SER A 211 -3.99 -30.12 -11.53
N TRP A 212 -2.82 -29.90 -12.12
CA TRP A 212 -1.78 -29.03 -11.57
C TRP A 212 -2.24 -27.57 -11.47
N ALA A 213 -2.90 -27.03 -12.50
CA ALA A 213 -3.41 -25.67 -12.46
C ALA A 213 -4.48 -25.48 -11.37
N LEU A 214 -5.39 -26.43 -11.20
CA LEU A 214 -6.41 -26.42 -10.14
C LEU A 214 -5.78 -26.57 -8.75
N ALA A 215 -4.88 -27.54 -8.57
CA ALA A 215 -4.15 -27.78 -7.33
C ALA A 215 -3.39 -26.53 -6.87
N THR A 216 -2.70 -25.90 -7.83
CA THR A 216 -1.98 -24.65 -7.64
C THR A 216 -2.90 -23.50 -7.24
N THR A 217 -3.99 -23.29 -7.99
CA THR A 217 -4.93 -22.20 -7.73
C THR A 217 -5.47 -22.32 -6.31
N HIS A 218 -5.82 -23.54 -5.91
CA HIS A 218 -6.27 -23.84 -4.56
C HIS A 218 -5.16 -23.63 -3.51
N ALA A 219 -3.90 -23.97 -3.79
CA ALA A 219 -2.80 -23.75 -2.87
C ALA A 219 -2.52 -22.26 -2.65
N LEU A 220 -2.53 -21.47 -3.72
CA LEU A 220 -2.36 -20.01 -3.68
C LEU A 220 -3.52 -19.30 -2.98
N SER A 221 -4.76 -19.71 -3.25
CA SER A 221 -5.94 -19.12 -2.61
C SER A 221 -5.95 -19.35 -1.09
N TYR A 222 -5.38 -20.47 -0.64
CA TYR A 222 -5.31 -20.81 0.77
C TYR A 222 -4.19 -20.08 1.52
N ALA A 223 -3.12 -19.67 0.81
CA ALA A 223 -2.03 -18.88 1.38
C ALA A 223 -2.32 -17.38 1.41
N ARG A 224 -3.32 -16.90 0.65
CA ARG A 224 -3.70 -15.48 0.61
C ARG A 224 -4.46 -15.12 1.89
N ILE A 225 -4.00 -14.09 2.59
CA ILE A 225 -4.79 -13.44 3.64
C ILE A 225 -5.56 -12.30 2.97
N PRO A 226 -6.88 -12.43 2.74
CA PRO A 226 -7.65 -11.39 2.09
C PRO A 226 -7.62 -10.12 2.94
N SER A 227 -7.57 -8.97 2.27
CA SER A 227 -7.78 -7.69 2.93
C SER A 227 -9.27 -7.37 3.04
N SER A 228 -9.58 -6.34 3.83
CA SER A 228 -10.92 -5.77 3.92
C SER A 228 -11.28 -4.85 2.75
N ALA A 229 -10.43 -4.73 1.71
CA ALA A 229 -10.73 -3.94 0.52
C ALA A 229 -12.03 -4.41 -0.16
N VAL A 230 -12.79 -3.45 -0.67
CA VAL A 230 -14.12 -3.68 -1.24
C VAL A 230 -14.00 -4.07 -2.70
N CYS A 231 -14.53 -5.24 -3.08
CA CYS A 231 -14.86 -5.51 -4.46
C CYS A 231 -16.28 -4.97 -4.72
N PRO A 232 -16.47 -3.94 -5.57
CA PRO A 232 -17.78 -3.34 -5.78
C PRO A 232 -18.78 -4.33 -6.39
N ASN A 233 -20.01 -4.36 -5.87
CA ASN A 233 -21.12 -5.12 -6.44
C ASN A 233 -21.74 -4.43 -7.66
N ALA A 234 -20.91 -3.94 -8.58
CA ALA A 234 -21.35 -3.40 -9.87
C ALA A 234 -21.33 -4.52 -10.92
N TRP A 235 -22.30 -4.51 -11.85
CA TRP A 235 -22.53 -5.60 -12.81
C TRP A 235 -21.35 -6.02 -13.67
N TRP A 236 -20.26 -5.24 -13.73
CA TRP A 236 -19.07 -5.60 -14.47
C TRP A 236 -17.87 -6.09 -13.63
N TYR A 237 -17.62 -5.64 -12.39
CA TYR A 237 -16.26 -5.79 -11.82
C TYR A 237 -15.96 -7.22 -11.39
N ASP A 238 -16.89 -7.81 -10.64
CA ASP A 238 -16.78 -9.16 -10.08
C ASP A 238 -16.55 -10.25 -11.16
N PRO A 239 -17.30 -10.30 -12.27
CA PRO A 239 -17.01 -11.27 -13.34
C PRO A 239 -15.90 -10.82 -14.30
N LEU A 240 -15.74 -9.53 -14.59
CA LEU A 240 -14.80 -9.06 -15.63
C LEU A 240 -13.35 -9.27 -15.23
N VAL A 241 -12.99 -9.06 -13.96
CA VAL A 241 -11.58 -9.16 -13.53
C VAL A 241 -11.04 -10.59 -13.70
N PRO A 242 -11.71 -11.65 -13.22
CA PRO A 242 -11.31 -13.03 -13.53
C PRO A 242 -11.30 -13.36 -15.03
N ILE A 243 -12.26 -12.84 -15.81
CA ILE A 243 -12.29 -13.03 -17.27
C ILE A 243 -11.05 -12.40 -17.92
N LEU A 244 -10.64 -11.20 -17.49
CA LEU A 244 -9.42 -10.55 -17.96
C LEU A 244 -8.17 -11.34 -17.57
N GLN A 245 -8.13 -11.95 -16.37
CA GLN A 245 -7.01 -12.84 -15.98
C GLN A 245 -6.91 -14.07 -16.89
N ILE A 246 -8.05 -14.68 -17.25
CA ILE A 246 -8.10 -15.79 -18.21
C ILE A 246 -7.66 -15.32 -19.61
N PHE A 247 -8.11 -14.15 -20.04
CA PHE A 247 -7.71 -13.54 -21.31
C PHE A 247 -6.20 -13.26 -21.37
N ILE A 248 -5.60 -12.79 -20.27
CA ILE A 248 -4.14 -12.63 -20.14
C ILE A 248 -3.43 -13.97 -20.36
N CYS A 249 -3.92 -15.05 -19.76
CA CYS A 249 -3.34 -16.39 -19.97
C CYS A 249 -3.39 -16.84 -21.44
N ALA A 250 -4.49 -16.52 -22.14
CA ALA A 250 -4.63 -16.81 -23.56
C ALA A 250 -3.64 -15.97 -24.41
N ILE A 251 -3.49 -14.67 -24.13
CA ILE A 251 -2.52 -13.81 -24.81
C ILE A 251 -1.09 -14.32 -24.56
N ASP A 252 -0.73 -14.67 -23.33
CA ASP A 252 0.59 -15.20 -23.00
C ASP A 252 0.89 -16.48 -23.80
N ALA A 253 -0.11 -17.35 -23.98
CA ALA A 253 0.00 -18.53 -24.83
C ALA A 253 0.25 -18.17 -26.30
N HIS A 254 -0.50 -17.20 -26.83
CA HIS A 254 -0.32 -16.69 -28.19
C HIS A 254 1.06 -16.08 -28.41
N LEU A 255 1.55 -15.29 -27.45
CA LEU A 255 2.87 -14.66 -27.51
C LEU A 255 3.99 -15.71 -27.53
N LEU A 256 3.93 -16.68 -26.61
CA LEU A 256 5.00 -17.68 -26.48
C LEU A 256 5.04 -18.66 -27.67
N VAL A 257 3.89 -19.17 -28.11
CA VAL A 257 3.79 -20.09 -29.27
C VAL A 257 4.08 -19.34 -30.57
N GLY A 258 3.51 -18.15 -30.76
CA GLY A 258 3.74 -17.31 -31.92
C GLY A 258 5.21 -16.93 -32.06
N PHE A 259 5.87 -16.56 -30.95
CA PHE A 259 7.30 -16.29 -30.94
C PHE A 259 8.13 -17.51 -31.34
N ASN A 260 7.86 -18.68 -30.76
CA ASN A 260 8.59 -19.91 -31.11
C ASN A 260 8.44 -20.25 -32.60
N ASN A 261 7.24 -20.08 -33.16
CA ASN A 261 6.97 -20.31 -34.58
C ASN A 261 7.77 -19.36 -35.47
N LEU A 262 7.77 -18.07 -35.15
CA LEU A 262 8.53 -17.06 -35.89
C LEU A 262 10.03 -17.37 -35.85
N ARG A 263 10.55 -17.73 -34.67
CA ARG A 263 11.95 -18.12 -34.48
C ARG A 263 12.33 -19.32 -35.35
N GLN A 264 11.51 -20.36 -35.40
CA GLN A 264 11.77 -21.54 -36.23
C GLN A 264 11.80 -21.21 -37.73
N ARG A 265 10.90 -20.33 -38.20
CA ARG A 265 10.89 -19.89 -39.61
C ARG A 265 12.16 -19.14 -39.99
N PHE A 266 12.65 -18.24 -39.14
CA PHE A 266 13.89 -17.50 -39.40
C PHE A 266 15.13 -18.41 -39.40
N LEU A 267 15.17 -19.40 -38.51
CA LEU A 267 16.24 -20.39 -38.49
C LEU A 267 16.29 -21.24 -39.77
N ARG A 268 15.13 -21.64 -40.32
CA ARG A 268 15.07 -22.38 -41.60
C ARG A 268 15.66 -21.62 -42.79
N HIS A 269 15.61 -20.29 -42.75
CA HIS A 269 16.13 -19.42 -43.81
C HIS A 269 17.55 -18.91 -43.51
N GLY A 270 18.27 -19.49 -42.55
CA GLY A 270 19.66 -19.13 -42.23
C GLY A 270 19.84 -17.74 -41.61
N ARG A 271 18.77 -17.14 -41.06
CA ARG A 271 18.80 -15.77 -40.49
C ARG A 271 18.83 -15.80 -38.96
N SER A 272 19.40 -14.74 -38.37
CA SER A 272 19.44 -14.59 -36.91
C SER A 272 18.10 -14.15 -36.33
N HIS A 273 17.50 -15.01 -35.51
CA HIS A 273 16.29 -14.73 -34.75
C HIS A 273 16.46 -13.60 -33.70
N VAL A 274 17.70 -13.26 -33.34
CA VAL A 274 18.01 -12.15 -32.42
C VAL A 274 17.53 -10.81 -32.97
N SER A 275 17.65 -10.59 -34.29
CA SER A 275 17.18 -9.36 -34.94
C SER A 275 15.65 -9.19 -34.82
N VAL A 276 14.92 -10.30 -34.87
CA VAL A 276 13.46 -10.34 -34.74
C VAL A 276 13.05 -10.03 -33.31
N LEU A 277 13.73 -10.64 -32.32
CA LEU A 277 13.49 -10.36 -30.92
C LEU A 277 13.71 -8.88 -30.57
N ILE A 278 14.80 -8.27 -31.08
CA ILE A 278 15.05 -6.84 -30.91
C ILE A 278 13.89 -6.03 -31.50
N ASN A 279 13.44 -6.35 -32.71
CA ASN A 279 12.33 -5.64 -33.35
C ASN A 279 11.01 -5.81 -32.58
N VAL A 280 10.67 -7.02 -32.11
CA VAL A 280 9.47 -7.26 -31.29
C VAL A 280 9.54 -6.47 -29.98
N SER A 281 10.70 -6.42 -29.32
CA SER A 281 10.85 -5.66 -28.08
C SER A 281 10.72 -4.16 -28.30
N LEU A 282 11.35 -3.61 -29.34
CA LEU A 282 11.26 -2.18 -29.65
C LEU A 282 9.85 -1.77 -30.12
N LEU A 283 9.24 -2.55 -31.01
CA LEU A 283 7.85 -2.30 -31.46
C LEU A 283 6.84 -2.51 -30.35
N GLY A 284 7.04 -3.52 -29.49
CA GLY A 284 6.24 -3.74 -28.28
C GLY A 284 6.32 -2.55 -27.31
N ALA A 285 7.54 -2.06 -27.03
CA ALA A 285 7.75 -0.87 -26.19
C ALA A 285 7.06 0.36 -26.80
N ALA A 286 7.18 0.59 -28.12
CA ALA A 286 6.48 1.67 -28.80
C ALA A 286 4.95 1.50 -28.77
N SER A 287 4.45 0.28 -28.94
CA SER A 287 3.00 -0.02 -28.89
C SER A 287 2.43 0.21 -27.50
N ILE A 288 3.17 -0.13 -26.44
CA ILE A 288 2.77 0.13 -25.06
C ILE A 288 2.59 1.63 -24.84
N VAL A 289 3.57 2.45 -25.25
CA VAL A 289 3.47 3.91 -25.12
C VAL A 289 2.22 4.42 -25.83
N LEU A 290 2.03 4.05 -27.11
CA LEU A 290 0.87 4.48 -27.90
C LEU A 290 -0.47 4.05 -27.29
N LEU A 291 -0.61 2.78 -26.88
CA LEU A 291 -1.85 2.26 -26.31
C LEU A 291 -2.09 2.70 -24.87
N SER A 292 -1.06 3.20 -24.18
CA SER A 292 -1.21 3.76 -22.82
C SER A 292 -1.76 5.19 -22.82
N ILE A 293 -1.67 5.94 -23.92
CA ILE A 293 -2.13 7.34 -24.01
C ILE A 293 -3.58 7.53 -23.54
N PRO A 294 -4.57 6.70 -23.95
CA PRO A 294 -5.94 6.85 -23.45
C PRO A 294 -6.06 6.70 -21.94
N SER A 295 -5.22 5.86 -21.31
CA SER A 295 -5.20 5.72 -19.85
C SER A 295 -4.73 6.98 -19.13
N TRP A 296 -4.05 7.89 -19.84
CA TRP A 296 -3.54 9.17 -19.32
C TRP A 296 -4.51 10.33 -19.56
N ALA A 297 -5.68 10.10 -20.17
CA ALA A 297 -6.65 11.16 -20.47
C ALA A 297 -7.30 11.77 -19.21
N GLU A 298 -7.19 11.09 -18.06
CA GLU A 298 -7.60 11.60 -16.75
C GLU A 298 -6.40 12.25 -16.04
N ASP A 299 -6.60 13.44 -15.45
CA ASP A 299 -5.53 14.24 -14.83
C ASP A 299 -4.70 13.44 -13.81
N ARG A 300 -5.35 12.63 -12.97
CA ARG A 300 -4.66 11.80 -11.96
C ARG A 300 -3.71 10.79 -12.61
N ASN A 301 -4.16 10.13 -13.66
CA ASN A 301 -3.37 9.13 -14.37
C ASN A 301 -2.24 9.76 -15.18
N PHE A 302 -2.42 10.98 -15.67
CA PHE A 302 -1.36 11.73 -16.37
C PHE A 302 -0.18 12.04 -15.45
N PHE A 303 -0.43 12.64 -14.28
CA PHE A 303 0.63 12.94 -13.31
C PHE A 303 1.28 11.65 -12.82
N TRP A 304 0.49 10.64 -12.46
CA TRP A 304 1.00 9.34 -12.00
C TRP A 304 1.86 8.65 -13.06
N ALA A 305 1.58 8.83 -14.36
CA ALA A 305 2.39 8.28 -15.44
C ALA A 305 3.77 8.94 -15.59
N LEU A 306 3.96 10.17 -15.09
CA LEU A 306 5.16 10.98 -15.30
C LEU A 306 5.98 11.24 -14.02
N THR A 307 5.42 10.98 -12.84
CA THR A 307 6.13 11.13 -11.55
C THR A 307 6.72 9.81 -11.09
N PHE A 308 8.02 9.80 -10.76
CA PHE A 308 8.73 8.63 -10.27
C PHE A 308 9.54 8.97 -9.02
N HIS A 309 9.47 8.10 -8.03
CA HIS A 309 10.31 8.12 -6.84
C HIS A 309 11.52 7.21 -7.02
N TYR A 310 12.49 7.33 -6.11
CA TYR A 310 13.68 6.49 -6.12
C TYR A 310 13.37 4.98 -6.13
N ALA A 311 12.42 4.54 -5.29
CA ALA A 311 12.00 3.13 -5.25
C ALA A 311 11.44 2.66 -6.60
N ASP A 312 10.67 3.52 -7.28
CA ASP A 312 10.04 3.21 -8.56
C ASP A 312 11.11 2.97 -9.64
N VAL A 313 12.08 3.89 -9.77
CA VAL A 313 13.18 3.77 -10.74
C VAL A 313 14.08 2.56 -10.45
N ARG A 314 14.45 2.37 -9.17
CA ARG A 314 15.24 1.22 -8.72
C ARG A 314 14.55 -0.09 -9.11
N ASP A 315 13.27 -0.21 -8.84
CA ASP A 315 12.51 -1.43 -9.09
C ASP A 315 12.29 -1.67 -10.58
N PHE A 316 12.02 -0.63 -11.40
CA PHE A 316 11.98 -0.79 -12.85
C PHE A 316 13.29 -1.30 -13.44
N LEU A 317 14.43 -0.87 -12.91
CA LEU A 317 15.75 -1.33 -13.37
C LEU A 317 16.04 -2.77 -12.91
N ILE A 318 15.84 -3.07 -11.62
CA ILE A 318 16.12 -4.41 -11.06
C ILE A 318 15.16 -5.44 -11.65
N ASP A 319 13.86 -5.20 -11.53
CA ASP A 319 12.84 -6.15 -11.97
C ASP A 319 12.78 -6.21 -13.50
N GLY A 320 13.05 -5.09 -14.18
CA GLY A 320 13.22 -5.05 -15.64
C GLY A 320 14.42 -5.86 -16.12
N LEU A 321 15.57 -5.79 -15.43
CA LEU A 321 16.76 -6.58 -15.74
C LEU A 321 16.53 -8.07 -15.48
N LEU A 322 15.90 -8.44 -14.36
CA LEU A 322 15.53 -9.82 -14.05
C LEU A 322 14.60 -10.38 -15.13
N THR A 323 13.57 -9.62 -15.51
CA THR A 323 12.60 -10.00 -16.55
C THR A 323 13.28 -10.12 -17.91
N ALA A 324 14.09 -9.14 -18.31
CA ALA A 324 14.84 -9.17 -19.57
C ALA A 324 15.78 -10.38 -19.63
N SER A 325 16.50 -10.66 -18.56
CA SER A 325 17.41 -11.81 -18.48
C SER A 325 16.64 -13.14 -18.58
N ALA A 326 15.51 -13.26 -17.89
CA ALA A 326 14.63 -14.43 -17.97
C ALA A 326 14.05 -14.62 -19.38
N LEU A 327 13.67 -13.53 -20.07
CA LEU A 327 13.20 -13.57 -21.47
C LEU A 327 14.29 -14.03 -22.44
N VAL A 328 15.52 -13.51 -22.32
CA VAL A 328 16.66 -13.98 -23.14
C VAL A 328 16.90 -15.47 -22.90
N CYS A 329 16.97 -15.88 -21.64
CA CYS A 329 17.17 -17.27 -21.25
C CYS A 329 16.06 -18.20 -21.77
N GLY A 330 14.79 -17.82 -21.56
CA GLY A 330 13.63 -18.56 -22.07
C GLY A 330 13.63 -18.67 -23.59
N SER A 331 13.98 -17.59 -24.30
CA SER A 331 14.07 -17.58 -25.77
C SER A 331 15.15 -18.53 -26.29
N HIS A 332 16.26 -18.67 -25.57
CA HIS A 332 17.33 -19.62 -25.86
C HIS A 332 16.86 -21.06 -25.62
N LEU A 333 16.23 -21.32 -24.46
CA LEU A 333 15.73 -22.64 -24.06
C LEU A 333 14.69 -23.22 -25.00
N LEU A 334 13.87 -22.38 -25.65
CA LEU A 334 12.92 -22.85 -26.67
C LEU A 334 13.61 -23.66 -27.78
N ALA A 335 14.94 -23.56 -27.96
CA ALA A 335 15.68 -24.29 -29.00
C ALA A 335 15.74 -25.79 -28.70
N VAL A 336 15.62 -26.16 -27.44
CA VAL A 336 15.74 -27.53 -26.94
C VAL A 336 14.54 -27.97 -26.10
N LEU A 337 13.67 -27.05 -25.67
CA LEU A 337 12.45 -27.29 -24.89
C LEU A 337 11.20 -26.84 -25.65
N SER A 338 10.05 -27.48 -25.38
CA SER A 338 8.76 -27.03 -25.92
C SER A 338 8.29 -25.72 -25.23
N PRO A 339 7.44 -24.90 -25.90
CA PRO A 339 6.84 -23.73 -25.28
C PRO A 339 6.13 -24.03 -23.95
N ALA A 340 5.38 -25.14 -23.89
CA ALA A 340 4.67 -25.56 -22.69
C ALA A 340 5.64 -25.87 -21.53
N THR A 341 6.81 -26.45 -21.83
CA THR A 341 7.86 -26.75 -20.83
C THR A 341 8.46 -25.48 -20.26
N VAL A 342 8.76 -24.49 -21.10
CA VAL A 342 9.33 -23.20 -20.65
C VAL A 342 8.31 -22.45 -19.79
N ALA A 343 7.04 -22.43 -20.21
CA ALA A 343 5.96 -21.83 -19.42
C ALA A 343 5.79 -22.53 -18.06
N PHE A 344 5.81 -23.87 -18.05
CA PHE A 344 5.69 -24.66 -16.82
C PHE A 344 6.86 -24.43 -15.86
N ALA A 345 8.09 -24.38 -16.36
CA ALA A 345 9.27 -24.09 -15.55
C ALA A 345 9.19 -22.69 -14.90
N ALA A 346 8.83 -21.67 -15.68
CA ALA A 346 8.72 -20.30 -15.19
C ALA A 346 7.57 -20.13 -14.19
N THR A 347 6.37 -20.60 -14.53
CA THR A 347 5.18 -20.48 -13.65
C THR A 347 5.35 -21.28 -12.36
N GLY A 348 5.81 -22.53 -12.44
CA GLY A 348 6.02 -23.36 -11.25
C GLY A 348 7.04 -22.75 -10.29
N MET A 349 8.09 -22.11 -10.82
CA MET A 349 9.07 -21.43 -10.00
C MET A 349 8.54 -20.11 -9.40
N ALA A 350 7.83 -19.32 -10.20
CA ALA A 350 7.24 -18.06 -9.73
C ALA A 350 6.28 -18.30 -8.55
N MET A 351 5.46 -19.35 -8.61
CA MET A 351 4.57 -19.71 -7.50
C MET A 351 5.32 -19.93 -6.19
N PHE A 352 6.40 -20.71 -6.21
CA PHE A 352 7.16 -21.00 -4.99
C PHE A 352 7.73 -19.73 -4.36
N GLY A 353 8.23 -18.80 -5.18
CA GLY A 353 8.75 -17.52 -4.67
C GLY A 353 7.68 -16.61 -4.05
N ILE A 354 6.42 -16.65 -4.52
CA ILE A 354 5.29 -15.90 -3.91
C ILE A 354 4.99 -16.40 -2.49
N HIS A 355 5.21 -17.69 -2.21
CA HIS A 355 4.89 -18.29 -0.91
C HIS A 355 5.94 -18.06 0.17
N ILE A 356 7.22 -17.91 -0.19
CA ILE A 356 8.32 -17.80 0.78
C ILE A 356 8.14 -16.69 1.82
N PRO A 357 7.71 -15.46 1.45
CA PRO A 357 7.47 -14.42 2.45
C PRO A 357 6.48 -14.85 3.55
N TYR A 358 5.49 -15.70 3.23
CA TYR A 358 4.53 -16.25 4.18
C TYR A 358 5.11 -17.37 5.05
N LEU A 359 6.08 -18.13 4.53
CA LEU A 359 6.80 -19.14 5.29
C LEU A 359 7.64 -18.51 6.43
N GLY A 360 8.12 -17.27 6.26
CA GLY A 360 8.92 -16.58 7.28
C GLY A 360 8.12 -15.90 8.40
N ILE A 361 6.80 -15.84 8.28
CA ILE A 361 5.88 -15.21 9.26
C ILE A 361 4.85 -16.21 9.81
N SER A 362 4.93 -17.48 9.41
CA SER A 362 4.02 -18.54 9.87
C SER A 362 4.09 -18.78 11.37
N ASP A 363 5.27 -18.60 11.97
CA ASP A 363 5.44 -18.66 13.43
C ASP A 363 4.76 -17.49 14.15
N VAL A 364 4.34 -16.46 13.42
CA VAL A 364 3.74 -15.25 13.99
C VAL A 364 2.22 -15.22 13.79
N ILE A 365 1.66 -15.84 12.74
CA ILE A 365 0.23 -15.74 12.41
C ILE A 365 -0.47 -17.12 12.37
N PRO A 366 -1.20 -17.52 13.43
CA PRO A 366 -1.89 -18.81 13.52
C PRO A 366 -3.06 -19.04 12.61
N SER A 367 -3.73 -17.98 12.17
CA SER A 367 -4.94 -18.11 11.36
C SER A 367 -4.64 -18.72 9.98
N LEU A 368 -3.36 -18.87 9.63
CA LEU A 368 -2.91 -19.64 8.49
C LEU A 368 -2.92 -21.13 8.85
N ASP A 369 -3.85 -21.89 8.27
CA ASP A 369 -3.83 -23.35 8.35
C ASP A 369 -2.63 -23.91 7.56
N MET A 370 -1.48 -23.94 8.21
CA MET A 370 -0.20 -24.32 7.62
C MET A 370 -0.20 -25.78 7.15
N GLU A 371 -0.87 -26.68 7.87
CA GLU A 371 -1.00 -28.07 7.42
C GLU A 371 -1.80 -28.14 6.12
N GLY A 372 -2.91 -27.40 6.02
CA GLY A 372 -3.68 -27.26 4.80
C GLY A 372 -2.89 -26.62 3.67
N ILE A 373 -2.17 -25.52 3.91
CA ILE A 373 -1.31 -24.84 2.91
C ILE A 373 -0.27 -25.82 2.40
N GLN A 374 0.47 -26.48 3.30
CA GLN A 374 1.55 -27.38 2.94
C GLN A 374 1.04 -28.64 2.25
N MET A 375 -0.09 -29.21 2.69
CA MET A 375 -0.73 -30.35 2.02
C MET A 375 -1.13 -29.99 0.58
N LYS A 376 -1.74 -28.81 0.38
CA LYS A 376 -2.13 -28.34 -0.95
C LYS A 376 -0.92 -28.04 -1.84
N MET A 377 0.16 -27.51 -1.26
CA MET A 377 1.44 -27.31 -1.96
C MET A 377 2.11 -28.64 -2.32
N ALA A 378 2.10 -29.61 -1.42
CA ALA A 378 2.60 -30.96 -1.69
C ALA A 378 1.79 -31.64 -2.79
N PHE A 379 0.47 -31.45 -2.81
CA PHE A 379 -0.40 -31.94 -3.89
C PHE A 379 -0.12 -31.24 -5.24
N ALA A 380 0.08 -29.91 -5.23
CA ALA A 380 0.51 -29.17 -6.42
C ALA A 380 1.89 -29.67 -6.93
N ALA A 381 2.84 -29.93 -6.04
CA ALA A 381 4.13 -30.51 -6.42
C ALA A 381 4.00 -31.99 -6.89
N PHE A 382 3.14 -32.79 -6.27
CA PHE A 382 2.95 -34.17 -6.72
C PHE A 382 2.33 -34.22 -8.13
N SER A 383 1.28 -33.42 -8.37
CA SER A 383 0.58 -33.34 -9.66
C SER A 383 1.45 -32.81 -10.81
N ALA A 384 2.51 -32.07 -10.52
CA ALA A 384 3.50 -31.62 -11.50
C ALA A 384 4.50 -32.73 -11.92
N THR A 385 4.69 -33.78 -11.12
CA THR A 385 5.66 -34.87 -11.40
C THR A 385 5.38 -35.59 -12.72
N PRO A 386 4.14 -36.04 -13.02
CA PRO A 386 3.82 -36.66 -14.30
C PRO A 386 4.05 -35.70 -15.49
N MET A 387 3.86 -34.39 -15.31
CA MET A 387 4.11 -33.41 -16.37
C MET A 387 5.60 -33.30 -16.71
N TRP A 388 6.48 -33.32 -15.70
CA TRP A 388 7.93 -33.36 -15.90
C TRP A 388 8.40 -34.66 -16.57
N LEU A 389 7.73 -35.79 -16.31
CA LEU A 389 8.03 -37.07 -16.95
C LEU A 389 7.46 -37.18 -18.38
N LEU A 390 6.32 -36.53 -18.64
CA LEU A 390 5.64 -36.47 -19.94
C LEU A 390 6.09 -35.28 -20.78
N LEU A 391 7.28 -34.71 -20.51
CA LEU A 391 7.80 -33.59 -21.28
C LEU A 391 7.94 -33.93 -22.76
N ARG A 392 7.29 -33.12 -23.58
CA ARG A 392 7.36 -33.26 -25.03
C ARG A 392 8.69 -32.70 -25.55
N PRO A 393 9.46 -33.46 -26.34
CA PRO A 393 10.59 -32.89 -27.07
C PRO A 393 10.09 -31.85 -28.09
N PRO A 394 10.87 -30.79 -28.36
CA PRO A 394 10.48 -29.78 -29.35
C PRO A 394 10.27 -30.43 -30.73
N ARG A 395 9.25 -29.99 -31.47
CA ARG A 395 8.96 -30.53 -32.81
C ARG A 395 10.12 -30.24 -33.77
N GLY A 396 10.62 -31.29 -34.44
CA GLY A 396 11.76 -31.19 -35.36
C GLY A 396 13.11 -31.05 -34.66
N ASN A 397 13.26 -31.66 -33.47
CA ASN A 397 14.45 -31.52 -32.61
C ASN A 397 15.75 -31.91 -33.35
N PRO A 398 16.65 -30.95 -33.64
CA PRO A 398 17.92 -31.25 -34.28
C PRO A 398 18.97 -31.78 -33.29
N ARG A 399 18.71 -31.77 -31.97
CA ARG A 399 19.72 -32.03 -30.91
C ARG A 399 19.16 -32.86 -29.73
N PRO A 400 18.81 -34.14 -29.95
CA PRO A 400 18.17 -34.98 -28.93
C PRO A 400 19.03 -35.20 -27.66
N ALA A 401 20.35 -35.30 -27.79
CA ALA A 401 21.26 -35.51 -26.66
C ALA A 401 21.28 -34.31 -25.68
N VAL A 402 21.31 -33.08 -26.21
CA VAL A 402 21.31 -31.85 -25.38
C VAL A 402 19.95 -31.68 -24.68
N THR A 403 18.84 -31.92 -25.39
CA THR A 403 17.50 -31.91 -24.79
C THR A 403 17.39 -32.89 -23.62
N ALA A 404 17.93 -34.11 -23.76
CA ALA A 404 17.90 -35.10 -22.69
C ALA A 404 18.67 -34.65 -21.44
N VAL A 405 19.82 -33.99 -21.60
CA VAL A 405 20.60 -33.46 -20.48
C VAL A 405 19.86 -32.31 -19.79
N VAL A 406 19.32 -31.34 -20.54
CA VAL A 406 18.56 -30.22 -19.98
C VAL A 406 17.30 -30.70 -19.25
N HIS A 407 16.60 -31.71 -19.79
CA HIS A 407 15.48 -32.36 -19.11
C HIS A 407 15.88 -33.03 -17.78
N ARG A 408 17.05 -33.69 -17.71
CA ARG A 408 17.55 -34.25 -16.45
C ARG A 408 17.83 -33.17 -15.42
N TRP A 409 18.45 -32.05 -15.80
CA TRP A 409 18.67 -30.91 -14.91
C TRP A 409 17.35 -30.33 -14.39
N LEU A 410 16.34 -30.19 -15.25
CA LEU A 410 15.00 -29.77 -14.85
C LEU A 410 14.40 -30.69 -13.78
N LEU A 411 14.49 -32.01 -13.97
CA LEU A 411 14.03 -32.99 -12.98
C LEU A 411 14.79 -32.89 -11.66
N VAL A 412 16.11 -32.67 -11.70
CA VAL A 412 16.94 -32.49 -10.49
C VAL A 412 16.56 -31.21 -9.75
N CYS A 413 16.44 -30.08 -10.45
CA CYS A 413 15.97 -28.82 -9.87
C CYS A 413 14.59 -28.99 -9.23
N TYR A 414 13.70 -29.71 -9.91
CA TYR A 414 12.34 -29.98 -9.43
C TYR A 414 12.32 -30.87 -8.18
N ALA A 415 13.12 -31.94 -8.16
CA ALA A 415 13.28 -32.79 -6.99
C ALA A 415 13.87 -32.02 -5.80
N GLY A 416 14.79 -31.09 -6.06
CA GLY A 416 15.31 -30.16 -5.06
C GLY A 416 14.23 -29.26 -4.45
N ILE A 417 13.33 -28.71 -5.27
CA ILE A 417 12.17 -27.93 -4.78
C ILE A 417 11.25 -28.79 -3.92
N ILE A 418 10.93 -30.01 -4.35
CA ILE A 418 10.12 -30.95 -3.55
C ILE A 418 10.80 -31.24 -2.20
N ALA A 419 12.10 -31.50 -2.20
CA ALA A 419 12.87 -31.74 -0.99
C ALA A 419 12.89 -30.53 -0.06
N LEU A 420 13.01 -29.31 -0.60
CA LEU A 420 12.90 -28.07 0.17
C LEU A 420 11.50 -27.88 0.77
N CYS A 421 10.43 -28.15 0.01
CA CYS A 421 9.05 -28.12 0.51
C CYS A 421 8.84 -29.13 1.64
N LEU A 422 9.32 -30.36 1.47
CA LEU A 422 9.26 -31.42 2.49
C LEU A 422 10.09 -31.06 3.72
N GLY A 423 11.29 -30.50 3.54
CA GLY A 423 12.14 -30.04 4.63
C GLY A 423 11.47 -28.94 5.45
N PHE A 424 10.86 -27.97 4.78
CA PHE A 424 10.08 -26.92 5.44
C PHE A 424 8.85 -27.49 6.16
N TRP A 425 8.13 -28.43 5.53
CA TRP A 425 7.00 -29.14 6.14
C TRP A 425 7.40 -29.86 7.44
N LEU A 426 8.56 -30.53 7.44
CA LEU A 426 9.10 -31.19 8.63
C LEU A 426 9.50 -30.19 9.72
N MET A 427 10.11 -29.05 9.37
CA MET A 427 10.49 -28.02 10.34
C MET A 427 9.28 -27.34 10.98
N ALA A 428 8.25 -27.02 10.19
CA ALA A 428 7.03 -26.37 10.69
C ALA A 428 6.26 -27.21 11.73
N ARG A 429 6.45 -28.54 11.76
CA ARG A 429 5.87 -29.42 12.79
C ARG A 429 6.58 -29.34 14.14
N THR A 430 7.75 -28.70 14.21
CA THR A 430 8.61 -28.70 15.40
C THR A 430 8.62 -27.39 16.18
N THR A 431 8.01 -26.31 15.67
CA THR A 431 7.93 -25.02 16.36
C THR A 431 6.58 -24.87 17.09
N PRO A 432 6.53 -25.01 18.43
CA PRO A 432 5.33 -24.66 19.18
C PRO A 432 5.20 -23.13 19.22
N VAL A 433 4.24 -22.59 18.47
CA VAL A 433 3.84 -21.19 18.67
C VAL A 433 2.94 -21.14 19.90
N ALA A 434 3.49 -20.72 21.03
CA ALA A 434 2.66 -20.38 22.19
C ALA A 434 1.81 -19.17 21.81
N GLN A 435 0.49 -19.33 21.75
CA GLN A 435 -0.43 -18.28 21.31
C GLN A 435 -1.47 -17.99 22.35
N TRP A 436 -1.67 -16.69 22.53
CA TRP A 436 -2.67 -16.12 23.40
C TRP A 436 -4.06 -16.45 22.88
N SER A 437 -4.95 -16.89 23.77
CA SER A 437 -6.38 -16.74 23.54
C SER A 437 -6.75 -15.26 23.53
N VAL A 438 -7.90 -14.92 22.94
CA VAL A 438 -8.42 -13.54 22.97
C VAL A 438 -8.62 -13.06 24.41
N ALA A 439 -9.06 -13.95 25.31
CA ALA A 439 -9.25 -13.63 26.73
C ALA A 439 -7.93 -13.26 27.42
N GLU A 440 -6.91 -14.12 27.34
CA GLU A 440 -5.59 -13.85 27.93
C GLU A 440 -4.97 -12.57 27.37
N ALA A 441 -5.14 -12.32 26.06
CA ALA A 441 -4.64 -11.12 25.42
C ALA A 441 -5.34 -9.86 25.94
N VAL A 442 -6.67 -9.87 26.06
CA VAL A 442 -7.43 -8.74 26.59
C VAL A 442 -7.07 -8.47 28.06
N ASP A 443 -6.94 -9.52 28.87
CA ASP A 443 -6.54 -9.39 30.27
C ASP A 443 -5.16 -8.71 30.40
N GLU A 444 -4.19 -9.14 29.60
CA GLU A 444 -2.85 -8.54 29.62
C GLU A 444 -2.85 -7.12 29.06
N LEU A 445 -3.52 -6.86 27.94
CA LEU A 445 -3.56 -5.55 27.30
C LEU A 445 -4.24 -4.51 28.20
N THR A 446 -5.34 -4.88 28.88
CA THR A 446 -6.03 -4.00 29.83
C THR A 446 -5.20 -3.79 31.11
N ARG A 447 -4.49 -4.82 31.60
CA ARG A 447 -3.54 -4.69 32.71
C ARG A 447 -2.40 -3.73 32.37
N MET A 448 -1.80 -3.87 31.18
CA MET A 448 -0.76 -2.97 30.69
C MET A 448 -1.27 -1.54 30.52
N GLY A 449 -2.43 -1.36 29.87
CA GLY A 449 -3.07 -0.06 29.67
C GLY A 449 -3.36 0.66 30.98
N ARG A 450 -3.88 -0.06 31.98
CA ARG A 450 -4.12 0.47 33.32
C ARG A 450 -2.81 0.88 34.01
N SER A 451 -1.81 0.00 34.01
CA SER A 451 -0.51 0.29 34.64
C SER A 451 0.16 1.52 34.01
N TYR A 452 0.13 1.62 32.68
CA TYR A 452 0.64 2.79 31.96
C TYR A 452 -0.13 4.05 32.34
N SER A 453 -1.47 4.00 32.32
CA SER A 453 -2.31 5.15 32.64
C SER A 453 -2.10 5.65 34.06
N THR A 454 -2.03 4.76 35.05
CA THR A 454 -1.79 5.15 36.44
C THR A 454 -0.41 5.77 36.62
N SER A 455 0.63 5.19 36.01
CA SER A 455 1.99 5.76 36.03
C SER A 455 2.01 7.15 35.40
N TRP A 456 1.39 7.30 34.24
CA TRP A 456 1.35 8.58 33.53
C TRP A 456 0.57 9.64 34.33
N GLN A 457 -0.58 9.29 34.91
CA GLN A 457 -1.37 10.22 35.73
C GLN A 457 -0.59 10.71 36.94
N ALA A 458 0.11 9.81 37.65
CA ALA A 458 0.95 10.18 38.78
C ALA A 458 2.11 11.12 38.37
N GLN A 459 2.70 10.88 37.20
CA GLN A 459 3.73 11.75 36.64
C GLN A 459 3.19 13.11 36.16
N ALA A 460 1.99 13.14 35.59
CA ALA A 460 1.40 14.35 35.00
C ALA A 460 0.83 15.31 36.05
N SER A 461 0.68 14.85 37.29
CA SER A 461 0.10 15.58 38.43
C SER A 461 1.06 15.67 39.63
N SER A 462 2.36 15.53 39.38
CA SER A 462 3.37 15.43 40.45
C SER A 462 3.56 16.72 41.25
N SER A 463 3.33 17.89 40.64
CA SER A 463 3.55 19.20 41.26
C SER A 463 2.37 19.63 42.13
N GLY A 464 2.63 19.78 43.44
CA GLY A 464 1.65 20.26 44.42
C GLY A 464 1.66 21.78 44.64
N SER A 465 2.71 22.46 44.20
CA SER A 465 2.87 23.92 44.32
C SER A 465 3.39 24.55 43.02
N LEU A 466 3.35 25.88 42.93
CA LEU A 466 3.93 26.60 41.79
C LEU A 466 5.45 26.39 41.68
N GLU A 467 6.17 26.34 42.81
CA GLU A 467 7.61 26.11 42.85
C GLU A 467 7.97 24.70 42.33
N ASP A 468 7.19 23.69 42.72
CA ASP A 468 7.33 22.33 42.22
C ASP A 468 7.09 22.29 40.70
N ALA A 469 6.03 22.96 40.22
CA ALA A 469 5.69 23.01 38.80
C ALA A 469 6.76 23.68 37.96
N VAL A 470 7.38 24.75 38.46
CA VAL A 470 8.51 25.42 37.80
C VAL A 470 9.74 24.48 37.75
N THR A 471 10.03 23.79 38.85
CA THR A 471 11.16 22.87 38.97
C THR A 471 10.99 21.66 38.03
N GLU A 472 9.83 21.02 38.04
CA GLU A 472 9.54 19.89 37.16
C GLU A 472 9.48 20.32 35.69
N TYR A 473 8.95 21.51 35.37
CA TYR A 473 9.01 22.06 34.01
C TYR A 473 10.46 22.17 33.52
N GLN A 474 11.34 22.77 34.33
CA GLN A 474 12.76 22.93 33.98
C GLN A 474 13.46 21.59 33.82
N LYS A 475 13.18 20.64 34.70
CA LYS A 475 13.73 19.29 34.65
C LYS A 475 13.27 18.52 33.42
N ARG A 476 11.98 18.57 33.11
CA ARG A 476 11.34 17.82 32.02
C ARG A 476 11.71 18.37 30.65
N TYR A 477 11.59 19.68 30.48
CA TYR A 477 11.77 20.31 29.19
C TYR A 477 13.20 20.83 29.00
N GLY A 478 13.93 21.10 30.07
CA GLY A 478 15.27 21.68 29.97
C GLY A 478 15.24 23.16 29.57
N ILE A 479 14.18 23.90 29.83
CA ILE A 479 14.15 25.37 29.68
C ILE A 479 13.32 25.95 30.83
N PRO A 480 13.51 27.22 31.23
CA PRO A 480 12.63 27.87 32.19
C PRO A 480 11.22 28.08 31.61
N PRO A 481 10.16 28.15 32.45
CA PRO A 481 8.80 28.40 31.99
C PRO A 481 8.66 29.77 31.30
N PRO A 482 7.71 29.94 30.35
CA PRO A 482 7.44 31.24 29.72
C PRO A 482 6.84 32.22 30.74
N PRO A 483 6.87 33.54 30.48
CA PRO A 483 6.16 34.53 31.32
C PRO A 483 4.69 34.18 31.55
N ASN A 484 4.12 34.69 32.65
CA ASN A 484 2.75 34.39 33.10
C ASN A 484 2.46 32.90 33.39
N PHE A 485 3.50 32.11 33.64
CA PHE A 485 3.35 30.71 34.06
C PHE A 485 2.57 30.57 35.37
N ASP A 486 2.75 31.50 36.31
CA ASP A 486 1.97 31.59 37.56
C ASP A 486 0.47 31.78 37.29
N LYS A 487 0.11 32.61 36.30
CA LYS A 487 -1.29 32.83 35.90
C LYS A 487 -1.89 31.57 35.31
N TRP A 488 -1.15 30.89 34.45
CA TRP A 488 -1.55 29.60 33.91
C TRP A 488 -1.71 28.54 35.00
N TYR A 489 -0.76 28.42 35.92
CA TYR A 489 -0.82 27.47 37.03
C TYR A 489 -2.05 27.73 37.91
N ASN A 490 -2.27 28.97 38.33
CA ASN A 490 -3.43 29.36 39.12
C ASN A 490 -4.74 29.09 38.38
N TYR A 491 -4.78 29.32 37.06
CA TYR A 491 -5.93 28.99 36.22
C TYR A 491 -6.20 27.49 36.19
N ALA A 492 -5.16 26.66 36.00
CA ALA A 492 -5.29 25.20 35.99
C ALA A 492 -5.79 24.64 37.33
N ILE A 493 -5.26 25.14 38.45
CA ILE A 493 -5.68 24.76 39.80
C ILE A 493 -7.12 25.19 40.07
N ALA A 494 -7.50 26.43 39.73
CA ALA A 494 -8.86 26.94 39.94
C ALA A 494 -9.91 26.10 39.19
N HIS A 495 -9.55 25.54 38.04
CA HIS A 495 -10.44 24.68 37.24
C HIS A 495 -10.27 23.18 37.54
N LYS A 496 -9.49 22.83 38.57
CA LYS A 496 -9.24 21.45 39.01
C LYS A 496 -8.71 20.58 37.87
N SER A 497 -7.74 21.08 37.10
CA SER A 497 -7.14 20.26 36.04
C SER A 497 -6.31 19.14 36.67
N PRO A 498 -6.50 17.87 36.24
CA PRO A 498 -5.72 16.75 36.77
C PRO A 498 -4.30 16.69 36.19
N ILE A 499 -3.95 17.58 35.25
CA ILE A 499 -2.66 17.56 34.54
C ILE A 499 -2.02 18.93 34.63
N ILE A 500 -0.85 18.95 35.27
CA ILE A 500 -0.05 20.16 35.52
C ILE A 500 1.31 20.06 34.83
N ASP A 501 1.94 18.88 34.84
CA ASP A 501 3.35 18.76 34.48
C ASP A 501 3.58 18.26 33.05
N ASP A 502 2.67 17.48 32.48
CA ASP A 502 2.89 16.79 31.21
C ASP A 502 2.11 17.38 30.03
N PHE A 503 2.78 18.28 29.31
CA PHE A 503 2.37 18.90 28.05
C PHE A 503 3.37 18.58 26.92
N GLY A 504 3.89 17.36 26.90
CA GLY A 504 4.93 16.93 25.96
C GLY A 504 4.58 17.17 24.48
N GLN A 505 3.31 17.01 24.09
CA GLN A 505 2.86 17.27 22.73
C GLN A 505 3.10 18.72 22.31
N ILE A 506 2.77 19.70 23.15
CA ILE A 506 3.00 21.13 22.86
C ILE A 506 4.49 21.36 22.58
N HIS A 507 5.36 20.85 23.46
CA HIS A 507 6.80 21.03 23.29
C HIS A 507 7.35 20.36 22.04
N ASN A 508 6.86 19.17 21.69
CA ASN A 508 7.27 18.46 20.47
C ASN A 508 6.81 19.17 19.19
N ASP A 509 5.59 19.72 19.19
CA ASP A 509 5.02 20.44 18.05
C ASP A 509 5.71 21.78 17.81
N LEU A 510 6.08 22.45 18.89
CA LEU A 510 6.73 23.75 18.85
C LEU A 510 8.24 23.69 18.66
N LEU A 511 8.88 22.55 18.91
CA LEU A 511 10.34 22.42 18.86
C LEU A 511 10.96 22.91 17.53
N PRO A 512 10.46 22.54 16.33
CA PRO A 512 11.06 23.01 15.08
C PRO A 512 11.05 24.54 14.91
N PHE A 513 10.09 25.25 15.52
CA PHE A 513 9.96 26.69 15.40
C PHE A 513 11.01 27.48 16.20
N TRP A 514 11.60 26.87 17.24
CA TRP A 514 12.79 27.44 17.90
C TRP A 514 14.01 27.53 16.97
N GLY A 515 14.03 26.72 15.90
CA GLY A 515 15.08 26.77 14.86
C GLY A 515 14.87 27.85 13.79
N VAL A 516 13.78 28.61 13.87
CA VAL A 516 13.42 29.69 12.91
C VAL A 516 13.46 31.03 13.62
N ALA A 517 13.92 32.09 12.93
CA ALA A 517 13.89 33.44 13.49
C ALA A 517 12.45 33.91 13.76
N PRO A 518 12.15 34.56 14.90
CA PRO A 518 10.80 34.99 15.24
C PRO A 518 10.14 35.86 14.15
N SER A 519 10.87 36.83 13.61
CA SER A 519 10.39 37.69 12.50
C SER A 519 9.96 36.92 11.26
N VAL A 520 10.64 35.82 10.92
CA VAL A 520 10.28 34.96 9.80
C VAL A 520 9.01 34.18 10.09
N ILE A 521 8.81 33.73 11.34
CA ILE A 521 7.55 33.09 11.76
C ILE A 521 6.39 34.08 11.57
N ARG A 522 6.53 35.31 12.08
CA ARG A 522 5.49 36.36 11.95
C ARG A 522 5.16 36.67 10.49
N ALA A 523 6.18 36.83 9.65
CA ALA A 523 6.00 37.08 8.21
C ALA A 523 5.25 35.93 7.52
N LYS A 524 5.62 34.67 7.81
CA LYS A 524 4.92 33.49 7.27
C LYS A 524 3.49 33.37 7.77
N THR A 525 3.24 33.67 9.06
CA THR A 525 1.89 33.71 9.62
C THR A 525 1.01 34.69 8.84
N PHE A 526 1.52 35.87 8.50
CA PHE A 526 0.80 36.85 7.70
C PHE A 526 0.59 36.38 6.26
N GLU A 527 1.62 35.82 5.61
CA GLU A 527 1.57 35.33 4.23
C GLU A 527 0.49 34.26 4.04
N VAL A 528 0.47 33.20 4.87
CA VAL A 528 -0.45 32.07 4.64
C VAL A 528 -1.93 32.46 4.78
N GLN A 529 -2.23 33.48 5.58
CA GLN A 529 -3.58 34.01 5.75
C GLN A 529 -4.07 34.82 4.54
N GLN A 530 -3.18 35.27 3.65
CA GLN A 530 -3.56 36.00 2.45
C GLN A 530 -4.26 35.11 1.42
N TYR A 531 -4.14 33.78 1.49
CA TYR A 531 -4.60 32.92 0.40
C TYR A 531 -5.86 32.14 0.80
N ALA A 532 -7.01 32.56 0.26
CA ALA A 532 -8.29 31.92 0.56
C ALA A 532 -8.34 30.43 0.18
N ALA A 533 -7.60 30.02 -0.86
CA ALA A 533 -7.60 28.64 -1.36
C ALA A 533 -7.08 27.60 -0.36
N VAL A 534 -6.21 27.98 0.57
CA VAL A 534 -5.63 27.05 1.58
C VAL A 534 -6.43 27.00 2.88
N GLU A 535 -7.55 27.74 2.96
CA GLU A 535 -8.49 27.75 4.09
C GLU A 535 -7.80 28.06 5.43
N MET A 536 -6.99 29.12 5.43
CA MET A 536 -6.31 29.65 6.61
C MET A 536 -7.03 30.88 7.13
N VAL A 537 -7.32 30.91 8.44
CA VAL A 537 -7.98 32.04 9.09
C VAL A 537 -7.12 32.59 10.20
N GLY A 538 -6.97 33.91 10.23
CA GLY A 538 -6.24 34.62 11.29
C GLY A 538 -7.02 34.71 12.60
N LEU A 539 -6.37 34.35 13.71
CA LEU A 539 -6.74 34.77 15.06
C LEU A 539 -5.70 35.79 15.55
N ARG A 540 -6.15 36.86 16.16
CA ARG A 540 -5.32 37.95 16.68
C ARG A 540 -5.55 38.13 18.16
N ILE A 541 -4.47 38.34 18.90
CA ILE A 541 -4.50 38.70 20.31
C ILE A 541 -3.74 40.01 20.45
N ARG A 542 -4.39 41.04 21.00
CA ARG A 542 -3.81 42.37 21.24
C ARG A 542 -4.31 42.94 22.55
N ASN A 543 -3.41 43.38 23.42
CA ASN A 543 -3.74 44.02 24.70
C ASN A 543 -4.78 43.22 25.51
N GLY A 544 -4.68 41.90 25.50
CA GLY A 544 -5.61 41.03 26.20
C GLY A 544 -6.97 40.78 25.55
N ALA A 545 -7.22 41.35 24.37
CA ALA A 545 -8.42 41.11 23.57
C ALA A 545 -8.15 40.12 22.43
N VAL A 546 -9.16 39.32 22.08
CA VAL A 546 -9.12 38.35 20.98
C VAL A 546 -10.00 38.86 19.84
N ASP A 547 -9.48 38.80 18.62
CA ASP A 547 -10.20 39.13 17.39
C ASP A 547 -9.87 38.09 16.31
N HIS A 548 -10.68 38.00 15.27
CA HIS A 548 -10.45 37.07 14.16
C HIS A 548 -10.67 37.76 12.81
N SER A 549 -10.05 37.22 11.75
CA SER A 549 -10.15 37.82 10.42
C SER A 549 -11.62 38.04 10.01
N PRO A 550 -11.99 39.20 9.46
CA PRO A 550 -13.35 39.42 8.95
C PRO A 550 -13.62 38.67 7.64
N HIS A 551 -12.59 38.06 7.04
CA HIS A 551 -12.64 37.42 5.73
C HIS A 551 -12.77 35.89 5.86
N ILE A 552 -13.86 35.44 6.47
CA ILE A 552 -14.13 34.01 6.71
C ILE A 552 -15.27 33.54 5.84
N HIS A 553 -15.11 32.37 5.21
CA HIS A 553 -16.21 31.73 4.51
C HIS A 553 -17.34 31.38 5.50
N PRO A 554 -18.62 31.66 5.20
CA PRO A 554 -19.73 31.49 6.17
C PRO A 554 -19.82 30.11 6.81
N SER A 555 -19.46 29.04 6.09
CA SER A 555 -19.45 27.67 6.61
C SER A 555 -18.46 27.44 7.77
N HIS A 556 -17.46 28.31 7.92
CA HIS A 556 -16.36 28.16 8.88
C HIS A 556 -16.36 29.22 9.99
N GLN A 557 -17.22 30.24 9.92
CA GLN A 557 -17.27 31.33 10.90
C GLN A 557 -17.44 30.83 12.33
N TRP A 558 -18.27 29.79 12.52
CA TRP A 558 -18.52 29.21 13.83
C TRP A 558 -17.26 28.65 14.51
N MET A 559 -16.27 28.17 13.75
CA MET A 559 -15.03 27.64 14.33
C MET A 559 -14.24 28.76 15.00
N MET A 560 -14.15 29.92 14.36
CA MET A 560 -13.43 31.06 14.92
C MET A 560 -14.14 31.65 16.13
N THR A 561 -15.47 31.76 16.10
CA THR A 561 -16.25 32.16 17.28
C THR A 561 -16.07 31.19 18.44
N SER A 562 -15.96 29.88 18.17
CA SER A 562 -15.68 28.88 19.19
C SER A 562 -14.28 29.07 19.80
N ILE A 563 -13.26 29.28 18.97
CA ILE A 563 -11.87 29.53 19.41
C ILE A 563 -11.79 30.83 20.22
N GLU A 564 -12.46 31.88 19.80
CA GLU A 564 -12.53 33.15 20.53
C GLU A 564 -13.09 32.96 21.95
N ARG A 565 -14.20 32.21 22.09
CA ARG A 565 -14.76 31.85 23.41
C ARG A 565 -13.84 30.94 24.23
N MET A 566 -13.07 30.08 23.58
CA MET A 566 -12.09 29.23 24.25
C MET A 566 -10.95 30.08 24.84
N VAL A 567 -10.44 31.07 24.10
CA VAL A 567 -9.29 31.89 24.50
C VAL A 567 -9.67 33.06 25.42
N GLY A 568 -10.85 33.64 25.25
CA GLY A 568 -11.31 34.84 25.96
C GLY A 568 -11.06 34.86 27.47
N PRO A 569 -11.36 33.79 28.24
CA PRO A 569 -11.20 33.78 29.69
C PRO A 569 -9.78 34.01 30.23
N PHE A 570 -8.75 33.78 29.42
CA PHE A 570 -7.35 33.96 29.82
C PHE A 570 -6.56 34.91 28.90
N ALA A 571 -7.22 35.51 27.90
CA ALA A 571 -6.58 36.35 26.90
C ALA A 571 -5.79 37.52 27.48
N GLN A 572 -6.24 38.10 28.61
CA GLN A 572 -5.58 39.20 29.32
C GLN A 572 -4.14 38.89 29.79
N TRP A 573 -3.76 37.62 29.89
CA TRP A 573 -2.42 37.19 30.28
C TRP A 573 -1.57 36.72 29.10
N LEU A 574 -2.08 36.79 27.88
CA LEU A 574 -1.35 36.41 26.68
C LEU A 574 -0.64 37.63 26.07
N PRO A 575 0.55 37.42 25.49
CA PRO A 575 1.22 38.46 24.72
C PRO A 575 0.54 38.70 23.36
N ASP A 576 0.88 39.82 22.73
CA ASP A 576 0.41 40.17 21.40
C ASP A 576 0.92 39.16 20.34
N MET A 577 0.00 38.52 19.62
CA MET A 577 0.34 37.56 18.56
C MET A 577 -0.73 37.44 17.48
N ASP A 578 -0.32 37.08 16.27
CA ASP A 578 -1.22 36.56 15.23
C ASP A 578 -0.97 35.05 15.05
N ILE A 579 -2.05 34.32 14.77
CA ILE A 579 -2.05 32.85 14.66
C ILE A 579 -2.82 32.47 13.40
N ALA A 580 -2.24 31.59 12.57
CA ALA A 580 -2.92 31.04 11.41
C ALA A 580 -3.60 29.70 11.78
N ILE A 581 -4.93 29.70 11.72
CA ILE A 581 -5.78 28.55 12.00
C ILE A 581 -6.17 27.87 10.69
N ASN A 582 -5.85 26.59 10.54
CA ASN A 582 -6.39 25.75 9.48
C ASN A 582 -7.84 25.37 9.83
N VAL A 583 -8.79 25.79 9.00
CA VAL A 583 -10.21 25.46 9.18
C VAL A 583 -10.66 24.24 8.36
N ALA A 584 -9.75 23.63 7.60
CA ALA A 584 -10.04 22.39 6.87
C ALA A 584 -9.85 21.13 7.72
N ASP A 585 -10.40 20.03 7.23
CA ASP A 585 -10.30 18.71 7.86
C ASP A 585 -8.86 18.14 7.76
N GLU A 586 -8.18 18.33 6.62
CA GLU A 586 -6.85 17.79 6.34
C GLU A 586 -5.68 18.70 6.79
N PRO A 587 -4.52 18.12 7.18
CA PRO A 587 -3.35 18.87 7.62
C PRO A 587 -2.60 19.55 6.45
N ARG A 588 -1.65 20.44 6.77
CA ARG A 588 -1.08 21.39 5.80
C ARG A 588 0.44 21.34 5.68
N VAL A 589 1.16 20.94 6.73
CA VAL A 589 2.61 21.17 6.83
C VAL A 589 3.39 19.85 6.84
N ALA A 590 3.83 19.36 5.68
CA ALA A 590 4.58 18.10 5.51
C ALA A 590 6.10 18.34 5.39
N VAL A 591 6.75 18.75 6.49
CA VAL A 591 8.20 19.04 6.49
C VAL A 591 9.02 17.78 6.21
N THR A 592 9.98 17.89 5.31
CA THR A 592 10.91 16.78 5.00
C THR A 592 11.74 16.38 6.23
N TYR A 593 12.13 15.10 6.31
CA TYR A 593 12.88 14.57 7.46
C TYR A 593 14.18 15.34 7.71
N GLN A 594 14.95 15.60 6.65
CA GLN A 594 16.23 16.30 6.75
C GLN A 594 16.05 17.74 7.26
N GLU A 595 15.06 18.46 6.74
CA GLU A 595 14.78 19.83 7.15
C GLU A 595 14.27 19.88 8.60
N LYS A 596 13.39 18.96 8.99
CA LYS A 596 12.91 18.85 10.38
C LYS A 596 14.07 18.59 11.34
N GLN A 597 14.97 17.66 11.02
CA GLN A 597 16.17 17.39 11.85
C GLN A 597 17.09 18.61 11.95
N ARG A 598 17.28 19.35 10.85
CA ARG A 598 18.05 20.59 10.85
C ARG A 598 17.43 21.63 11.79
N LEU A 599 16.13 21.86 11.66
CA LEU A 599 15.37 22.81 12.48
C LEU A 599 15.38 22.43 13.96
N GLU A 600 15.18 21.15 14.29
CA GLU A 600 15.26 20.66 15.67
C GLU A 600 16.67 20.78 16.25
N SER A 601 17.72 20.64 15.43
CA SER A 601 19.10 20.87 15.85
C SER A 601 19.38 22.34 16.17
N GLU A 602 18.93 23.27 15.33
CA GLU A 602 19.04 24.71 15.60
C GLU A 602 18.18 25.12 16.81
N ALA A 603 17.01 24.52 16.96
CA ALA A 603 16.13 24.70 18.11
C ALA A 603 16.82 24.34 19.42
N ARG A 604 17.53 23.21 19.49
CA ARG A 604 18.29 22.82 20.68
C ARG A 604 19.34 23.87 21.04
N LYS A 605 20.04 24.45 20.06
CA LYS A 605 21.01 25.54 20.31
C LYS A 605 20.34 26.79 20.88
N ALA A 606 19.19 27.19 20.33
CA ALA A 606 18.42 28.34 20.84
C ALA A 606 17.97 28.12 22.29
N ARG A 607 17.48 26.92 22.61
CA ARG A 607 17.08 26.56 23.97
C ARG A 607 18.25 26.52 24.95
N THR A 608 19.44 26.08 24.52
CA THR A 608 20.65 26.14 25.35
C THR A 608 21.05 27.57 25.69
N ARG A 609 20.92 28.52 24.75
CA ARG A 609 21.18 29.95 25.04
C ARG A 609 20.23 30.49 26.10
N LEU A 610 18.93 30.16 26.00
CA LEU A 610 17.94 30.51 27.02
C LEU A 610 18.30 29.99 28.42
N GLN A 611 18.78 28.74 28.53
CA GLN A 611 19.23 28.19 29.80
C GLN A 611 20.38 29.00 30.42
N HIS A 612 21.36 29.42 29.60
CA HIS A 612 22.52 30.18 30.08
C HIS A 612 22.14 31.63 30.43
N GLY A 613 21.30 32.27 29.61
CA GLY A 613 20.78 33.62 29.83
C GLY A 613 19.92 33.73 31.09
N SER A 614 19.23 32.65 31.48
CA SER A 614 18.44 32.59 32.71
C SER A 614 19.24 32.91 33.98
N ASN A 615 20.55 32.65 33.98
CA ASN A 615 21.44 32.93 35.11
C ASN A 615 21.98 34.38 35.15
N SER A 616 21.74 35.23 34.14
CA SER A 616 22.51 36.47 33.97
C SER A 616 21.78 37.66 33.32
N HIS A 617 20.57 38.00 33.80
CA HIS A 617 19.70 39.15 33.41
C HIS A 617 18.60 38.79 32.38
N GLY A 618 17.67 37.89 32.74
CA GLY A 618 16.45 37.67 31.96
C GLY A 618 15.36 38.73 32.16
N SER A 619 14.32 38.70 31.33
CA SER A 619 13.11 39.53 31.42
C SER A 619 11.85 38.66 31.54
N ASP A 620 10.89 39.11 32.35
CA ASP A 620 9.51 38.61 32.38
C ASP A 620 8.56 39.49 31.54
N LYS A 621 9.06 40.61 31.03
CA LYS A 621 8.32 41.55 30.18
C LYS A 621 8.54 41.23 28.71
N VAL A 622 7.42 41.00 28.02
CA VAL A 622 7.32 40.74 26.58
C VAL A 622 7.71 42.01 25.81
N SER A 623 8.46 41.87 24.72
CA SER A 623 8.87 43.00 23.89
C SER A 623 7.68 43.49 23.03
N PRO A 624 7.59 44.80 22.69
CA PRO A 624 6.61 45.29 21.72
C PRO A 624 6.88 44.65 20.35
N THR A 625 6.22 43.54 20.08
CA THR A 625 6.47 42.76 18.87
C THR A 625 5.77 43.42 17.71
N GLN A 626 6.50 43.71 16.62
CA GLN A 626 5.94 44.37 15.44
C GLN A 626 5.11 43.38 14.60
N TRP A 627 3.86 43.19 15.01
CA TRP A 627 2.84 42.57 14.19
C TRP A 627 2.13 43.62 13.32
N PRO A 628 1.61 43.25 12.14
CA PRO A 628 0.78 44.13 11.34
C PRO A 628 -0.47 44.61 12.09
N SER A 629 -0.92 45.84 11.81
CA SER A 629 -2.11 46.46 12.42
C SER A 629 -3.42 45.87 11.89
N ASP A 630 -3.47 45.49 10.62
CA ASP A 630 -4.67 45.00 9.94
C ASP A 630 -4.54 43.52 9.57
N PHE A 631 -5.67 42.82 9.46
CA PHE A 631 -5.67 41.49 8.88
C PHE A 631 -5.34 41.57 7.38
N PRO A 632 -4.62 40.58 6.82
CA PRO A 632 -4.38 40.52 5.40
C PRO A 632 -5.71 40.43 4.62
N LYS A 633 -5.82 41.21 3.54
CA LYS A 633 -6.91 41.04 2.57
C LYS A 633 -6.66 39.75 1.77
N PRO A 634 -7.70 38.94 1.51
CA PRO A 634 -7.55 37.73 0.73
C PRO A 634 -7.12 38.05 -0.72
N LEU A 635 -6.11 37.34 -1.18
CA LEU A 635 -5.62 37.29 -2.55
C LEU A 635 -6.38 36.20 -3.32
N GLY A 636 -6.87 36.55 -4.51
CA GLY A 636 -7.67 35.68 -5.37
C GLY A 636 -9.18 35.85 -5.11
N GLY A 637 -9.94 36.10 -6.17
CA GLY A 637 -11.41 36.15 -6.13
C GLY A 637 -12.06 34.78 -6.36
N GLU A 638 -13.40 34.73 -6.42
CA GLU A 638 -14.15 33.54 -6.79
C GLU A 638 -13.61 32.92 -8.09
N GLY A 639 -13.12 31.68 -8.02
CA GLY A 639 -12.61 30.92 -9.18
C GLY A 639 -11.11 31.04 -9.47
N GLN A 640 -10.34 31.88 -8.77
CA GLN A 640 -8.87 31.94 -8.91
C GLN A 640 -8.16 31.16 -7.80
N MET A 641 -7.51 30.04 -8.15
CA MET A 641 -6.72 29.24 -7.22
C MET A 641 -5.29 29.80 -7.09
N LEU A 642 -5.11 30.84 -6.27
CA LEU A 642 -3.80 31.33 -5.88
C LEU A 642 -3.33 30.59 -4.62
N LEU A 643 -2.08 30.12 -4.63
CA LEU A 643 -1.47 29.40 -3.52
C LEU A 643 -0.29 30.19 -2.94
N PRO A 644 -0.05 30.15 -1.62
CA PRO A 644 1.16 30.68 -1.02
C PRO A 644 2.41 29.98 -1.56
N GLN A 645 3.58 30.60 -1.40
CA GLN A 645 4.82 30.02 -1.89
C GLN A 645 5.08 28.64 -1.22
N GLY A 646 5.35 27.63 -2.04
CA GLY A 646 5.66 26.27 -1.57
C GLY A 646 4.44 25.40 -1.26
N PHE A 647 3.21 25.92 -1.35
CA PHE A 647 2.00 25.10 -1.28
C PHE A 647 1.68 24.44 -2.63
N THR A 648 1.16 23.21 -2.58
CA THR A 648 0.76 22.42 -3.74
C THR A 648 -0.61 21.79 -3.51
N ASN A 649 -1.39 21.67 -4.58
CA ASN A 649 -2.69 21.03 -4.57
C ASN A 649 -2.58 19.49 -4.70
N TYR A 650 -2.99 18.80 -3.63
CA TYR A 650 -3.05 17.35 -3.48
C TYR A 650 -4.49 16.81 -3.38
N ILE A 651 -5.51 17.62 -3.67
CA ILE A 651 -6.91 17.18 -3.71
C ILE A 651 -7.03 15.98 -4.67
N ARG A 652 -7.64 14.88 -4.19
CA ARG A 652 -7.84 13.61 -4.91
C ARG A 652 -6.55 12.91 -5.37
N LYS A 653 -5.39 13.30 -4.80
CA LYS A 653 -4.09 12.68 -5.12
C LYS A 653 -3.56 11.91 -3.90
N PRO A 654 -2.97 10.73 -4.10
CA PRO A 654 -2.31 10.00 -3.01
C PRO A 654 -1.19 10.84 -2.38
N ILE A 655 -1.09 10.85 -1.05
CA ILE A 655 -0.11 11.66 -0.32
C ILE A 655 0.96 10.84 0.40
N LEU A 656 0.81 9.51 0.51
CA LEU A 656 1.75 8.69 1.28
C LEU A 656 3.18 8.79 0.73
N ASN A 657 3.32 8.61 -0.59
CA ASN A 657 4.63 8.56 -1.22
C ASN A 657 5.16 9.95 -1.54
N ASP A 658 4.27 10.90 -1.80
CA ASP A 658 4.62 12.25 -2.23
C ASP A 658 4.92 13.18 -1.04
N LEU A 659 4.25 13.00 0.10
CA LEU A 659 4.39 13.88 1.28
C LEU A 659 4.92 13.13 2.50
N VAL A 660 4.27 12.02 2.88
CA VAL A 660 4.59 11.31 4.13
C VAL A 660 5.96 10.64 4.05
N ALA A 661 6.30 9.97 2.94
CA ALA A 661 7.59 9.30 2.78
C ALA A 661 8.75 10.28 2.96
N ASP A 662 8.69 11.48 2.39
CA ASP A 662 9.75 12.50 2.51
C ASP A 662 9.97 12.99 3.95
N SER A 663 8.96 12.88 4.82
CA SER A 663 9.03 13.23 6.23
C SER A 663 9.61 12.10 7.12
N CYS A 664 9.75 10.89 6.57
CA CYS A 664 10.19 9.71 7.28
C CYS A 664 11.73 9.56 7.30
N PRO A 665 12.28 8.81 8.27
CA PRO A 665 13.70 8.46 8.25
C PRO A 665 14.09 7.74 6.94
N PRO A 666 15.26 8.01 6.33
CA PRO A 666 15.67 7.42 5.05
C PRO A 666 15.77 5.88 5.04
N ASN A 667 15.94 5.27 6.22
CA ASN A 667 16.00 3.82 6.40
C ASN A 667 14.63 3.17 6.65
N SER A 668 13.56 3.97 6.69
CA SER A 668 12.21 3.48 6.94
C SER A 668 11.72 2.54 5.83
N PRO A 669 10.86 1.55 6.17
CA PRO A 669 10.26 0.66 5.17
C PRO A 669 9.57 1.39 4.02
N LEU A 670 8.95 2.55 4.29
CA LEU A 670 8.21 3.33 3.30
C LEU A 670 9.08 3.83 2.11
N HIS A 671 10.38 4.05 2.31
CA HIS A 671 11.31 4.36 1.20
C HIS A 671 11.82 3.13 0.45
N ARG A 672 11.71 1.95 1.07
CA ARG A 672 12.37 0.73 0.58
C ARG A 672 11.44 -0.19 -0.17
N SER A 673 10.16 -0.22 0.16
CA SER A 673 9.17 -1.11 -0.44
C SER A 673 7.87 -0.39 -0.79
N ARG A 674 7.15 -0.94 -1.76
CA ARG A 674 5.76 -0.59 -2.09
C ARG A 674 4.88 -1.78 -1.81
N TRP A 675 3.71 -1.59 -1.21
CA TRP A 675 2.69 -2.64 -1.12
C TRP A 675 1.49 -2.24 -1.97
N TRP A 676 1.40 -2.81 -3.16
CA TRP A 676 0.42 -2.40 -4.19
C TRP A 676 -0.81 -3.31 -4.26
N ASP A 677 -0.73 -4.56 -3.79
CA ASP A 677 -1.88 -5.47 -3.81
C ASP A 677 -2.83 -5.12 -2.65
N SER A 678 -3.82 -4.28 -2.95
CA SER A 678 -4.84 -3.89 -1.99
C SER A 678 -5.78 -5.03 -1.60
N GLY A 679 -5.80 -6.17 -2.32
CA GLY A 679 -6.63 -7.33 -2.03
C GLY A 679 -6.03 -8.32 -1.04
N THR A 680 -4.78 -8.10 -0.62
CA THR A 680 -4.05 -8.97 0.32
C THR A 680 -3.53 -8.14 1.50
N THR A 681 -3.66 -8.65 2.72
CA THR A 681 -3.22 -7.93 3.93
C THR A 681 -1.70 -7.96 4.08
N CYS A 682 -1.07 -6.80 4.29
CA CYS A 682 0.36 -6.72 4.63
C CYS A 682 0.60 -7.11 6.10
N THR A 683 0.85 -8.38 6.33
CA THR A 683 1.15 -8.94 7.65
C THR A 683 2.42 -8.35 8.27
N GLN A 684 3.47 -8.14 7.49
CA GLN A 684 4.73 -7.53 7.94
C GLN A 684 4.55 -6.08 8.39
N CYS A 685 3.55 -5.38 7.84
CA CYS A 685 3.20 -4.02 8.23
C CYS A 685 2.41 -4.00 9.55
N GLN A 686 1.65 -5.06 9.86
CA GLN A 686 0.77 -5.15 11.02
C GLN A 686 1.48 -5.70 12.28
N ILE A 687 2.42 -6.64 12.12
CA ILE A 687 3.14 -7.30 13.23
C ILE A 687 3.78 -6.31 14.23
N PRO A 688 4.45 -5.22 13.81
CA PRO A 688 5.17 -4.33 14.74
C PRO A 688 4.31 -3.65 15.81
N HIS A 689 2.99 -3.60 15.63
CA HIS A 689 2.05 -2.97 16.57
C HIS A 689 0.90 -3.88 16.99
N SER A 690 1.05 -5.19 16.78
CA SER A 690 0.00 -6.17 17.07
C SER A 690 0.47 -7.26 18.03
N LEU A 691 -0.44 -7.71 18.90
CA LEU A 691 -0.33 -8.93 19.67
C LEU A 691 -1.12 -10.02 18.94
N ILE A 692 -0.48 -11.14 18.62
CA ILE A 692 -1.11 -12.17 17.81
C ILE A 692 -1.79 -13.22 18.70
N THR A 693 -3.08 -13.44 18.45
CA THR A 693 -3.90 -14.45 19.12
C THR A 693 -4.29 -15.56 18.16
N LYS A 694 -4.81 -16.68 18.70
CA LYS A 694 -5.36 -17.79 17.91
C LYS A 694 -6.45 -17.37 16.91
N SER A 695 -7.11 -16.25 17.16
CA SER A 695 -8.23 -15.73 16.36
C SER A 695 -7.84 -14.53 15.46
N GLY A 696 -6.55 -14.18 15.42
CA GLY A 696 -6.03 -13.06 14.63
C GLY A 696 -5.27 -12.03 15.48
N ALA A 697 -4.79 -10.98 14.80
CA ALA A 697 -4.04 -9.90 15.43
C ALA A 697 -4.96 -8.94 16.21
N LEU A 698 -4.57 -8.60 17.44
CA LEU A 698 -5.15 -7.52 18.25
C LEU A 698 -4.17 -6.36 18.34
N MET A 699 -4.67 -5.13 18.43
CA MET A 699 -3.80 -3.95 18.48
C MET A 699 -3.07 -3.84 19.83
N LEU A 700 -1.76 -3.94 19.82
CA LEU A 700 -0.93 -3.75 21.01
C LEU A 700 -0.60 -2.27 21.24
N ASN A 701 -0.21 -1.55 20.19
CA ASN A 701 0.33 -0.19 20.31
C ASN A 701 -0.32 0.77 19.30
N ALA A 702 -1.25 1.60 19.77
CA ALA A 702 -1.98 2.56 18.94
C ALA A 702 -1.07 3.66 18.34
N THR A 703 -0.10 4.15 19.12
CA THR A 703 0.89 5.15 18.63
C THR A 703 1.74 4.57 17.51
N ARG A 704 2.16 3.31 17.64
CA ARG A 704 2.92 2.65 16.57
C ARG A 704 2.04 2.39 15.35
N SER A 705 0.78 1.98 15.53
CA SER A 705 -0.14 1.73 14.40
C SER A 705 -0.47 2.99 13.58
N SER A 706 -0.41 4.18 14.16
CA SER A 706 -0.58 5.45 13.42
C SER A 706 0.71 5.95 12.75
N ASP A 707 1.87 5.34 13.01
CA ASP A 707 3.15 5.65 12.35
C ASP A 707 3.19 5.07 10.93
N LEU A 708 2.92 5.92 9.94
CA LEU A 708 2.90 5.56 8.53
C LEU A 708 4.28 5.22 7.95
N CYS A 709 5.39 5.61 8.60
CA CYS A 709 6.74 5.42 8.06
C CYS A 709 7.15 3.95 7.92
N HIS A 710 6.52 3.04 8.66
CA HIS A 710 6.80 1.60 8.58
C HIS A 710 5.72 0.80 7.85
N GLN A 711 4.69 1.45 7.31
CA GLN A 711 3.48 0.79 6.78
C GLN A 711 3.22 1.18 5.31
N PRO A 712 3.96 0.61 4.34
CA PRO A 712 3.81 0.94 2.91
C PRO A 712 2.44 0.61 2.32
N ASP A 713 1.67 -0.29 2.93
CA ASP A 713 0.32 -0.68 2.50
C ASP A 713 -0.75 0.38 2.82
N MET A 714 -0.46 1.31 3.72
CA MET A 714 -1.36 2.42 4.07
C MET A 714 -1.72 3.32 2.89
N ALA A 715 -1.01 3.21 1.76
CA ALA A 715 -1.25 3.95 0.53
C ALA A 715 -2.68 3.77 -0.01
N TYR A 716 -3.31 2.62 0.31
CA TYR A 716 -4.63 2.26 -0.21
C TYR A 716 -5.65 1.92 0.87
N LEU A 717 -5.33 2.15 2.15
CA LEU A 717 -6.19 1.73 3.27
C LEU A 717 -7.06 2.86 3.85
N THR A 718 -6.84 4.12 3.49
CA THR A 718 -7.64 5.24 4.02
C THR A 718 -7.90 6.32 2.96
N GLY A 719 -9.02 7.04 3.09
CA GLY A 719 -9.36 8.14 2.19
C GLY A 719 -8.44 9.35 2.33
N ALA A 720 -8.10 9.73 3.57
CA ALA A 720 -7.19 10.83 3.88
C ALA A 720 -5.80 10.67 3.22
N VAL A 721 -5.33 9.44 3.03
CA VAL A 721 -4.03 9.15 2.41
C VAL A 721 -4.11 8.90 0.90
N SER A 722 -5.16 8.22 0.43
CA SER A 722 -5.26 7.77 -0.97
C SER A 722 -5.95 8.77 -1.90
N SER A 723 -6.90 9.56 -1.38
CA SER A 723 -7.69 10.53 -2.15
C SER A 723 -8.34 11.56 -1.20
N PRO A 724 -7.58 12.49 -0.63
CA PRO A 724 -8.13 13.49 0.30
C PRO A 724 -9.02 14.52 -0.41
N SER A 725 -9.94 15.14 0.33
CA SER A 725 -10.99 16.02 -0.22
C SER A 725 -10.55 17.47 -0.36
N ALA A 726 -9.78 18.00 0.59
CA ALA A 726 -9.36 19.40 0.63
C ALA A 726 -7.86 19.58 0.94
N MET A 727 -7.00 18.72 0.38
CA MET A 727 -5.56 18.71 0.70
C MET A 727 -4.73 19.74 -0.07
N PHE A 728 -4.34 20.81 0.62
CA PHE A 728 -3.25 21.70 0.21
C PHE A 728 -2.09 21.54 1.18
N ALA A 729 -0.89 21.26 0.67
CA ALA A 729 0.25 20.97 1.52
C ALA A 729 1.50 21.73 1.11
N THR A 730 2.31 22.09 2.10
CA THR A 730 3.66 22.66 1.93
C THR A 730 4.70 21.73 2.54
N ARG A 731 5.87 21.66 1.89
CA ARG A 731 7.06 20.96 2.44
C ARG A 731 7.93 21.86 3.33
N GLN A 732 7.59 23.15 3.42
CA GLN A 732 8.31 24.11 4.25
C GLN A 732 7.61 24.26 5.60
N LEU A 733 8.40 24.35 6.69
CA LEU A 733 7.83 24.64 8.01
C LEU A 733 7.05 25.97 7.95
N SER A 734 5.79 25.90 8.34
CA SER A 734 4.83 27.02 8.34
C SER A 734 4.02 27.00 9.65
N PRO A 735 3.75 28.16 10.27
CA PRO A 735 3.11 28.25 11.59
C PRO A 735 1.59 28.08 11.50
N VAL A 736 1.16 26.84 11.29
CA VAL A 736 -0.26 26.48 11.09
C VAL A 736 -0.76 25.67 12.28
N PHE A 737 -1.89 26.10 12.86
CA PHE A 737 -2.58 25.40 13.94
C PHE A 737 -3.75 24.60 13.37
N SER A 738 -3.82 23.32 13.73
CA SER A 738 -4.81 22.37 13.20
C SER A 738 -5.46 21.56 14.33
N GLN A 739 -6.70 21.11 14.11
CA GLN A 739 -7.43 20.30 15.08
C GLN A 739 -6.93 18.85 15.15
N GLY A 740 -6.34 18.36 14.06
CA GLY A 740 -5.75 17.05 13.95
C GLY A 740 -4.73 16.98 12.82
N ARG A 741 -3.85 15.98 12.86
CA ARG A 741 -2.90 15.69 11.77
C ARG A 741 -2.52 14.21 11.74
N ILE A 742 -2.00 13.74 10.63
CA ILE A 742 -1.46 12.37 10.49
C ILE A 742 0.07 12.36 10.56
N THR A 743 0.67 11.18 10.65
CA THR A 743 2.13 11.02 10.61
C THR A 743 2.73 11.68 9.37
N GLY A 744 3.83 12.39 9.58
CA GLY A 744 4.56 13.15 8.57
C GLY A 744 4.17 14.62 8.44
N PHE A 745 3.12 15.05 9.13
CA PHE A 745 2.73 16.45 9.22
C PHE A 745 3.20 17.10 10.53
N SER A 746 3.48 18.39 10.47
CA SER A 746 4.06 19.22 11.53
C SER A 746 3.17 20.41 11.92
N ASP A 747 1.89 20.37 11.53
CA ASP A 747 0.85 21.27 12.03
C ASP A 747 0.84 21.26 13.57
N ILE A 748 0.63 22.42 14.20
CA ILE A 748 0.58 22.57 15.66
C ILE A 748 -0.81 22.15 16.13
N LEU A 749 -0.89 21.11 16.97
CA LEU A 749 -2.18 20.59 17.42
C LEU A 749 -2.81 21.48 18.49
N MET A 750 -4.08 21.82 18.31
CA MET A 750 -4.88 22.57 19.28
C MET A 750 -6.18 21.83 19.65
N PRO A 751 -6.79 22.15 20.80
CA PRO A 751 -8.12 21.66 21.14
C PRO A 751 -9.15 22.02 20.06
N SER A 752 -9.99 21.06 19.71
CA SER A 752 -10.92 21.22 18.59
C SER A 752 -12.11 22.15 18.96
N PRO A 753 -12.40 23.19 18.16
CA PRO A 753 -13.67 23.94 18.28
C PRO A 753 -14.90 23.05 18.09
N TRP A 754 -14.82 21.96 17.30
CA TRP A 754 -15.92 21.00 17.17
C TRP A 754 -16.31 20.40 18.52
N ASN A 755 -15.31 20.02 19.32
CA ASN A 755 -15.54 19.43 20.64
C ASN A 755 -15.89 20.49 21.71
N PHE A 756 -15.33 21.70 21.62
CA PHE A 756 -15.64 22.78 22.55
C PHE A 756 -17.09 23.29 22.42
N ASP A 757 -17.58 23.44 21.19
CA ASP A 757 -18.96 23.81 20.89
C ASP A 757 -19.95 22.63 20.92
N GLU A 758 -19.47 21.42 21.23
CA GLU A 758 -20.30 20.22 21.36
C GLU A 758 -21.17 19.95 20.12
N ARG A 759 -20.58 20.14 18.92
CA ARG A 759 -21.20 19.84 17.62
C ARG A 759 -21.67 18.40 17.48
N SER A 760 -21.11 17.50 18.28
CA SER A 760 -21.64 16.18 18.58
C SER A 760 -21.96 16.14 20.09
N SER A 761 -23.22 16.43 20.44
CA SER A 761 -23.62 16.62 21.83
C SER A 761 -23.76 15.29 22.56
N TYR A 762 -23.24 15.24 23.80
CA TYR A 762 -23.53 14.17 24.74
C TYR A 762 -24.61 14.64 25.71
N ASN A 763 -25.60 13.79 25.97
CA ASN A 763 -26.67 14.04 26.92
C ASN A 763 -26.78 12.85 27.89
N ASP A 764 -26.41 13.08 29.15
CA ASP A 764 -26.42 12.02 30.17
C ASP A 764 -27.84 11.48 30.44
N ALA A 765 -28.88 12.30 30.27
CA ALA A 765 -30.27 11.91 30.52
C ALA A 765 -30.80 10.89 29.50
N GLU A 766 -30.21 10.84 28.31
CA GLU A 766 -30.57 9.88 27.24
C GLU A 766 -29.68 8.63 27.26
N ASP A 767 -28.62 8.65 28.07
CA ASP A 767 -27.62 7.58 28.14
C ASP A 767 -28.00 6.52 29.17
N ILE A 768 -28.70 5.49 28.70
CA ILE A 768 -29.22 4.39 29.51
C ILE A 768 -28.10 3.55 30.14
N ASP A 769 -28.43 2.86 31.24
CA ASP A 769 -27.49 1.99 31.95
C ASP A 769 -27.01 0.81 31.10
N TRP A 770 -25.77 0.37 31.33
CA TRP A 770 -25.11 -0.73 30.60
C TRP A 770 -25.98 -1.98 30.44
N SER A 771 -26.66 -2.39 31.52
CA SER A 771 -27.53 -3.57 31.52
C SER A 771 -28.73 -3.44 30.58
N ALA A 772 -29.25 -2.23 30.38
CA ALA A 772 -30.38 -1.93 29.50
C ALA A 772 -29.96 -1.68 28.04
N LYS A 773 -28.67 -1.43 27.77
CA LYS A 773 -28.16 -1.23 26.40
C LYS A 773 -28.27 -2.51 25.57
N THR A 774 -28.60 -2.33 24.30
CA THR A 774 -28.58 -3.38 23.29
C THR A 774 -27.14 -3.87 23.07
N ASN A 775 -26.94 -5.19 23.17
CA ASN A 775 -25.65 -5.83 22.96
C ASN A 775 -25.31 -5.94 21.46
N SER A 776 -25.01 -4.81 20.83
CA SER A 776 -24.74 -4.73 19.39
C SER A 776 -23.67 -3.67 19.12
N ILE A 777 -22.83 -3.94 18.11
CA ILE A 777 -21.94 -2.91 17.55
C ILE A 777 -22.76 -1.96 16.69
N PHE A 778 -22.61 -0.66 16.96
CA PHE A 778 -23.40 0.38 16.32
C PHE A 778 -22.54 1.42 15.63
N TRP A 779 -22.93 1.76 14.40
CA TRP A 779 -22.36 2.86 13.65
C TRP A 779 -23.35 3.44 12.63
N ARG A 780 -23.40 4.78 12.58
CA ARG A 780 -24.05 5.56 11.51
C ARG A 780 -23.15 6.70 11.08
N GLY A 781 -23.04 6.92 9.78
CA GLY A 781 -22.24 8.01 9.23
C GLY A 781 -22.25 8.07 7.70
N GLY A 782 -21.77 9.19 7.16
CA GLY A 782 -21.58 9.36 5.72
C GLY A 782 -20.26 8.78 5.21
N SER A 783 -20.15 8.63 3.88
CA SER A 783 -18.89 8.33 3.18
C SER A 783 -18.04 9.60 3.10
N THR A 784 -17.35 9.93 4.19
CA THR A 784 -16.59 11.20 4.31
C THR A 784 -15.08 11.02 4.48
N ASP A 785 -14.55 9.80 4.45
CA ASP A 785 -13.13 9.44 4.60
C ASP A 785 -12.19 10.18 3.65
N GLY A 786 -12.70 10.53 2.47
CA GLY A 786 -11.97 11.17 1.39
C GLY A 786 -12.92 11.45 0.23
N TYR A 787 -12.35 11.75 -0.93
CA TYR A 787 -13.09 11.94 -2.16
C TYR A 787 -13.02 10.67 -3.01
N ALA A 788 -14.15 10.01 -3.24
CA ALA A 788 -14.21 8.82 -4.07
C ALA A 788 -14.02 9.20 -5.54
N ALA A 789 -12.83 8.95 -6.05
CA ALA A 789 -12.50 9.12 -7.45
C ALA A 789 -11.78 7.86 -7.93
N GLU A 790 -12.18 7.39 -9.11
CA GLU A 790 -11.39 6.40 -9.85
C GLU A 790 -11.27 5.06 -9.10
N GLY A 791 -12.30 4.71 -8.33
CA GLY A 791 -12.35 3.50 -7.49
C GLY A 791 -11.65 3.63 -6.13
N SER A 792 -11.11 4.79 -5.74
CA SER A 792 -10.36 4.94 -4.48
C SER A 792 -11.14 4.53 -3.22
N TRP A 793 -12.46 4.67 -3.23
CA TRP A 793 -13.34 4.37 -2.09
C TRP A 793 -13.29 2.92 -1.63
N THR A 794 -12.88 1.98 -2.50
CA THR A 794 -12.79 0.56 -2.15
C THR A 794 -11.76 0.29 -1.06
N GLY A 795 -10.81 1.21 -0.88
CA GLY A 795 -9.82 1.19 0.18
C GLY A 795 -10.20 1.97 1.43
N PHE A 796 -11.26 2.80 1.40
CA PHE A 796 -11.58 3.70 2.51
C PHE A 796 -11.93 2.95 3.79
N THR A 797 -11.48 3.45 4.94
CA THR A 797 -11.64 2.80 6.25
C THR A 797 -13.10 2.45 6.53
N ARG A 798 -14.03 3.40 6.37
CA ARG A 798 -15.45 3.18 6.65
C ARG A 798 -16.10 2.21 5.66
N ALA A 799 -15.69 2.25 4.39
CA ALA A 799 -16.20 1.31 3.39
C ALA A 799 -15.74 -0.13 3.68
N ARG A 800 -14.46 -0.30 4.05
CA ARG A 800 -13.90 -1.59 4.47
C ARG A 800 -14.57 -2.13 5.74
N PHE A 801 -14.80 -1.28 6.74
CA PHE A 801 -15.58 -1.65 7.94
C PHE A 801 -17.02 -2.03 7.59
N GLY A 802 -17.69 -1.25 6.73
CA GLY A 802 -19.05 -1.54 6.27
C GLY A 802 -19.18 -2.91 5.59
N LYS A 803 -18.19 -3.28 4.76
CA LYS A 803 -18.08 -4.62 4.17
C LYS A 803 -17.97 -5.71 5.22
N GLU A 804 -17.01 -5.61 6.14
CA GLU A 804 -16.83 -6.66 7.16
C GLU A 804 -18.03 -6.75 8.10
N ALA A 805 -18.65 -5.61 8.45
CA ALA A 805 -19.87 -5.59 9.26
C ALA A 805 -21.04 -6.28 8.54
N PHE A 806 -21.19 -6.07 7.24
CA PHE A 806 -22.19 -6.77 6.42
C PHE A 806 -21.94 -8.29 6.39
N GLU A 807 -20.70 -8.71 6.17
CA GLU A 807 -20.31 -10.12 6.18
C GLU A 807 -20.59 -10.75 7.55
N LYS A 808 -20.23 -10.06 8.63
CA LYS A 808 -20.47 -10.53 10.00
C LYS A 808 -21.95 -10.60 10.35
N ALA A 809 -22.73 -9.58 9.99
CA ALA A 809 -24.18 -9.58 10.20
C ALA A 809 -24.84 -10.76 9.47
N THR A 810 -24.42 -11.03 8.23
CA THR A 810 -24.91 -12.16 7.43
C THR A 810 -24.54 -13.50 8.07
N GLU A 811 -23.31 -13.62 8.57
CA GLU A 811 -22.85 -14.82 9.28
C GLU A 811 -23.72 -15.09 10.53
N LEU A 812 -23.92 -14.06 11.37
CA LEU A 812 -24.69 -14.17 12.61
C LEU A 812 -26.18 -14.47 12.34
N ASN A 813 -26.77 -13.84 11.33
CA ASN A 813 -28.15 -14.10 10.91
C ASN A 813 -28.34 -15.57 10.47
N ARG A 814 -27.34 -16.16 9.79
CA ARG A 814 -27.38 -17.58 9.39
C ARG A 814 -27.30 -18.54 10.59
N GLN A 815 -26.64 -18.13 11.67
CA GLN A 815 -26.55 -18.93 12.90
C GLN A 815 -27.83 -18.88 13.76
N GLY A 816 -28.76 -17.99 13.46
CA GLY A 816 -30.01 -17.80 14.20
C GLY A 816 -29.87 -17.02 15.51
N PRO A 817 -30.98 -16.46 16.04
CA PRO A 817 -30.98 -15.69 17.29
C PRO A 817 -30.69 -16.61 18.48
N ALA A 818 -29.77 -16.19 19.36
CA ALA A 818 -29.54 -16.83 20.65
C ALA A 818 -29.35 -15.76 21.74
N PRO A 819 -29.81 -16.00 22.98
CA PRO A 819 -29.65 -15.05 24.07
C PRO A 819 -28.17 -14.71 24.33
N GLY A 820 -27.84 -13.43 24.44
CA GLY A 820 -26.48 -12.97 24.74
C GLY A 820 -25.52 -12.90 23.55
N LYS A 821 -25.96 -13.15 22.31
CA LYS A 821 -25.13 -12.94 21.11
C LYS A 821 -24.99 -11.46 20.74
N LEU A 822 -23.86 -11.13 20.14
CA LEU A 822 -23.56 -9.83 19.52
C LEU A 822 -24.53 -9.55 18.37
N GLY A 823 -25.14 -8.36 18.36
CA GLY A 823 -25.78 -7.79 17.17
C GLY A 823 -24.80 -6.94 16.34
N VAL A 824 -25.11 -6.73 15.06
CA VAL A 824 -24.36 -5.82 14.17
C VAL A 824 -25.33 -4.84 13.53
N ASN A 825 -25.21 -3.56 13.92
CA ASN A 825 -26.09 -2.49 13.47
C ASN A 825 -25.26 -1.34 12.88
N VAL A 826 -24.80 -1.55 11.66
CA VAL A 826 -23.89 -0.66 10.93
C VAL A 826 -24.51 -0.26 9.60
N SER A 827 -24.60 1.04 9.32
CA SER A 827 -25.10 1.52 8.03
C SER A 827 -24.52 2.88 7.68
N PHE A 828 -24.29 3.09 6.39
CA PHE A 828 -24.12 4.44 5.85
C PHE A 828 -25.45 5.20 5.91
N SER A 829 -25.38 6.52 6.05
CA SER A 829 -26.56 7.39 6.12
C SER A 829 -26.32 8.74 5.44
N GLY A 830 -27.40 9.37 4.97
CA GLY A 830 -27.36 10.68 4.33
C GLY A 830 -27.00 10.63 2.84
N GLU A 831 -26.61 11.76 2.28
CA GLU A 831 -26.35 11.90 0.84
C GLU A 831 -24.88 11.62 0.46
N MET A 832 -24.66 11.07 -0.73
CA MET A 832 -23.34 10.85 -1.30
C MET A 832 -22.92 12.06 -2.13
N THR A 833 -22.03 12.89 -1.59
CA THR A 833 -21.60 14.15 -2.23
C THR A 833 -20.10 14.23 -2.54
N ARG A 834 -19.26 13.42 -1.87
CA ARG A 834 -17.80 13.44 -2.00
C ARG A 834 -17.29 12.39 -2.99
N CYS A 835 -17.86 12.36 -4.20
CA CYS A 835 -17.57 11.30 -5.17
C CYS A 835 -17.74 11.75 -6.62
N HIS A 836 -17.02 11.13 -7.56
CA HIS A 836 -17.34 11.21 -8.99
C HIS A 836 -18.64 10.44 -9.28
N LYS A 837 -19.39 10.86 -10.32
CA LYS A 837 -20.72 10.30 -10.64
C LYS A 837 -20.76 8.77 -10.73
N SER A 838 -19.74 8.15 -11.33
CA SER A 838 -19.63 6.70 -11.43
C SER A 838 -19.37 6.03 -10.09
N ASP A 839 -18.50 6.62 -9.27
CA ASP A 839 -18.16 6.12 -7.94
C ASP A 839 -19.34 6.28 -6.98
N CYS A 840 -20.04 7.42 -6.98
CA CYS A 840 -21.26 7.62 -6.17
C CYS A 840 -22.31 6.53 -6.46
N ARG A 841 -22.49 6.16 -7.72
CA ARG A 841 -23.43 5.11 -8.12
C ARG A 841 -23.01 3.75 -7.58
N ALA A 842 -21.72 3.44 -7.65
CA ALA A 842 -21.16 2.17 -7.16
C ALA A 842 -21.21 2.08 -5.62
N GLU A 843 -20.84 3.16 -4.92
CA GLU A 843 -20.98 3.30 -3.46
C GLU A 843 -22.42 3.11 -3.04
N LEU A 844 -23.36 3.88 -3.63
CA LEU A 844 -24.77 3.79 -3.29
C LEU A 844 -25.35 2.39 -3.49
N GLN A 845 -25.08 1.75 -4.63
CA GLN A 845 -25.54 0.38 -4.90
C GLN A 845 -24.99 -0.61 -3.86
N THR A 846 -23.71 -0.46 -3.52
CA THR A 846 -23.02 -1.34 -2.57
C THR A 846 -23.53 -1.12 -1.14
N PHE A 847 -23.61 0.13 -0.70
CA PHE A 847 -23.99 0.49 0.67
C PHE A 847 -25.48 0.24 0.95
N ASN A 848 -26.36 0.40 -0.05
CA ASN A 848 -27.76 0.00 0.08
C ASN A 848 -27.91 -1.51 0.32
N LEU A 849 -27.13 -2.34 -0.38
CA LEU A 849 -27.12 -3.77 -0.12
C LEU A 849 -26.69 -4.05 1.32
N TRP A 850 -25.63 -3.39 1.81
CA TRP A 850 -25.15 -3.60 3.17
C TRP A 850 -26.14 -3.17 4.25
N ALA A 851 -26.84 -2.05 4.03
CA ALA A 851 -27.85 -1.54 4.95
C ALA A 851 -29.01 -2.52 5.17
N THR A 852 -29.40 -3.28 4.14
CA THR A 852 -30.52 -4.23 4.24
C THR A 852 -30.23 -5.42 5.16
N ALA A 853 -28.97 -5.88 5.25
CA ALA A 853 -28.59 -6.96 6.17
C ALA A 853 -28.46 -6.51 7.63
N ALA A 854 -28.11 -5.24 7.86
CA ALA A 854 -27.96 -4.66 9.19
C ALA A 854 -29.30 -4.30 9.88
N ALA A 855 -30.42 -4.34 9.15
CA ALA A 855 -31.74 -3.95 9.67
C ALA A 855 -32.43 -5.01 10.53
N GLY A 856 -31.95 -6.27 10.51
CA GLY A 856 -32.58 -7.38 11.25
C GLY A 856 -34.02 -7.69 10.81
N SER A 857 -34.54 -8.86 11.19
CA SER A 857 -35.88 -9.32 10.83
C SER A 857 -37.04 -8.53 11.49
N GLU A 858 -36.76 -7.58 12.38
CA GLU A 858 -37.79 -6.73 13.01
C GLU A 858 -38.10 -5.47 12.19
N ALA A 859 -37.22 -5.06 11.28
CA ALA A 859 -37.52 -3.96 10.34
C ALA A 859 -38.47 -4.37 9.20
N THR A 860 -38.77 -5.67 9.05
CA THR A 860 -39.72 -6.16 8.03
C THR A 860 -41.18 -5.75 8.28
N SER A 861 -41.49 -5.19 9.45
CA SER A 861 -42.83 -4.70 9.81
C SER A 861 -43.08 -3.24 9.39
N GLN A 862 -42.02 -2.47 9.11
CA GLN A 862 -42.14 -1.23 8.37
C GLN A 862 -41.69 -1.50 6.95
N LYS A 863 -42.65 -1.88 6.10
CA LYS A 863 -42.60 -1.53 4.68
C LYS A 863 -42.54 0.01 4.60
N HIS A 864 -41.38 0.60 4.85
CA HIS A 864 -40.96 1.71 4.01
C HIS A 864 -40.91 1.08 2.63
N SER A 865 -41.98 1.36 1.88
CA SER A 865 -42.04 1.24 0.45
C SER A 865 -40.62 1.35 -0.10
N VAL A 866 -40.15 0.28 -0.74
CA VAL A 866 -39.05 0.35 -1.69
C VAL A 866 -39.57 1.19 -2.87
N SER A 867 -39.87 2.46 -2.61
CA SER A 867 -40.18 3.46 -3.59
C SER A 867 -38.83 3.93 -4.09
N SER A 868 -38.35 3.30 -5.16
CA SER A 868 -37.78 3.93 -6.36
C SER A 868 -36.87 5.17 -6.25
N ASN A 869 -36.28 5.50 -5.11
CA ASN A 869 -35.38 6.63 -4.95
C ASN A 869 -34.03 6.16 -4.41
N HIS A 870 -32.99 6.51 -5.15
CA HIS A 870 -31.57 6.22 -4.98
C HIS A 870 -30.95 6.79 -3.69
N LEU A 871 -31.55 6.60 -2.51
CA LEU A 871 -31.15 7.26 -1.27
C LEU A 871 -30.80 6.24 -0.18
N LEU A 872 -29.72 6.51 0.56
CA LEU A 872 -29.34 5.78 1.77
C LEU A 872 -30.34 6.08 2.91
N PRO A 873 -30.35 5.26 3.99
CA PRO A 873 -31.11 5.57 5.18
C PRO A 873 -30.86 7.00 5.69
N PRO A 874 -31.90 7.68 6.23
CA PRO A 874 -31.74 9.02 6.77
C PRO A 874 -30.78 9.04 7.97
N VAL A 875 -30.21 10.21 8.25
CA VAL A 875 -29.37 10.44 9.44
C VAL A 875 -30.24 10.28 10.69
N VAL A 876 -29.75 9.51 11.67
CA VAL A 876 -30.42 9.32 12.95
C VAL A 876 -29.99 10.39 13.96
N PRO A 877 -30.82 10.73 14.96
CA PRO A 877 -30.39 11.57 16.08
C PRO A 877 -29.12 11.01 16.73
N PHE A 878 -28.19 11.89 17.11
CA PHE A 878 -26.90 11.45 17.66
C PHE A 878 -27.08 10.66 18.97
N SER A 879 -28.14 10.93 19.74
CA SER A 879 -28.48 10.24 20.97
C SER A 879 -28.81 8.75 20.83
N GLU A 880 -29.15 8.29 19.62
CA GLU A 880 -29.39 6.86 19.38
C GLU A 880 -28.15 6.00 19.67
N HIS A 881 -26.93 6.56 19.58
CA HIS A 881 -25.70 5.85 19.92
C HIS A 881 -25.70 5.35 21.38
N TRP A 882 -26.35 6.09 22.30
CA TRP A 882 -26.35 5.74 23.72
C TRP A 882 -27.16 4.49 24.06
N ARG A 883 -27.90 3.93 23.10
CA ARG A 883 -28.69 2.71 23.29
C ARG A 883 -27.86 1.43 23.11
N PHE A 884 -26.63 1.53 22.61
CA PHE A 884 -25.81 0.39 22.21
C PHE A 884 -24.58 0.23 23.07
N ARG A 885 -24.22 -1.02 23.41
CA ARG A 885 -23.03 -1.31 24.24
C ARG A 885 -21.71 -1.03 23.53
N HIS A 886 -21.64 -1.23 22.22
CA HIS A 886 -20.40 -1.19 21.45
C HIS A 886 -20.46 -0.10 20.39
N LEU A 887 -19.64 0.94 20.53
CA LEU A 887 -19.55 2.06 19.60
C LEU A 887 -18.21 2.06 18.91
N ILE A 888 -18.19 2.20 17.58
CA ILE A 888 -16.95 2.33 16.82
C ILE A 888 -16.75 3.76 16.31
N ASP A 889 -15.60 4.32 16.64
CA ASP A 889 -15.10 5.58 16.14
C ASP A 889 -14.11 5.34 15.00
N MET A 890 -14.31 6.07 13.90
CA MET A 890 -13.49 6.02 12.70
C MET A 890 -13.33 7.43 12.15
N ASP A 891 -12.11 7.74 11.73
CA ASP A 891 -11.78 9.02 11.07
C ASP A 891 -12.64 9.24 9.81
N GLY A 892 -12.80 10.52 9.46
CA GLY A 892 -13.33 10.94 8.15
C GLY A 892 -12.18 11.45 7.28
N ALA A 893 -12.42 12.53 6.55
CA ALA A 893 -11.36 13.29 5.89
C ALA A 893 -10.36 13.83 6.92
N GLY A 894 -10.87 14.23 8.10
CA GLY A 894 -10.12 14.62 9.29
C GLY A 894 -10.36 13.67 10.47
N PHE A 895 -9.92 14.09 11.65
CA PHE A 895 -10.20 13.37 12.91
C PHE A 895 -11.72 13.29 13.18
N SER A 896 -12.16 12.25 13.89
CA SER A 896 -13.57 12.10 14.26
C SER A 896 -13.94 12.94 15.49
N GLY A 897 -14.80 13.95 15.29
CA GLY A 897 -15.39 14.74 16.39
C GLY A 897 -16.30 13.94 17.34
N ARG A 898 -16.62 12.67 17.03
CA ARG A 898 -17.49 11.80 17.83
C ARG A 898 -16.75 11.07 18.95
N PHE A 899 -15.43 11.00 18.91
CA PHE A 899 -14.67 10.22 19.88
C PHE A 899 -14.88 10.70 21.33
N LEU A 900 -14.80 12.01 21.57
CA LEU A 900 -15.01 12.57 22.91
C LEU A 900 -16.41 12.29 23.49
N PRO A 901 -17.53 12.58 22.79
CA PRO A 901 -18.84 12.25 23.33
C PRO A 901 -19.06 10.73 23.46
N PHE A 902 -18.44 9.89 22.63
CA PHE A 902 -18.46 8.44 22.83
C PHE A 902 -17.76 8.03 24.13
N LEU A 903 -16.60 8.60 24.43
CA LEU A 903 -15.91 8.35 25.71
C LEU A 903 -16.77 8.77 26.91
N ARG A 904 -17.53 9.86 26.81
CA ARG A 904 -18.42 10.33 27.90
C ARG A 904 -19.61 9.40 28.14
N SER A 905 -19.96 8.53 27.19
CA SER A 905 -21.09 7.64 27.30
C SER A 905 -20.82 6.42 28.19
N ARG A 906 -21.88 5.74 28.62
CA ARG A 906 -21.79 4.42 29.30
C ARG A 906 -21.47 3.27 28.33
N SER A 907 -21.07 3.54 27.08
CA SER A 907 -20.80 2.52 26.06
C SER A 907 -19.31 2.28 25.86
N LEU A 908 -18.94 1.06 25.45
CA LEU A 908 -17.56 0.72 25.12
C LEU A 908 -17.19 1.30 23.75
N VAL A 909 -16.11 2.07 23.71
CA VAL A 909 -15.61 2.71 22.49
C VAL A 909 -14.47 1.91 21.87
N TYR A 910 -14.62 1.55 20.60
CA TYR A 910 -13.57 1.03 19.72
C TYR A 910 -13.08 2.17 18.83
N ARG A 911 -11.77 2.40 18.70
CA ARG A 911 -11.23 3.51 17.88
C ARG A 911 -10.26 3.02 16.82
N ALA A 912 -10.61 3.22 15.55
CA ALA A 912 -9.75 3.02 14.39
C ALA A 912 -9.39 4.38 13.77
N SER A 913 -8.24 4.93 14.13
CA SER A 913 -7.86 6.32 13.82
C SER A 913 -6.37 6.43 13.43
N LEU A 914 -6.08 7.23 12.41
CA LEU A 914 -4.75 7.70 12.01
C LEU A 914 -4.47 9.11 12.51
N TYR A 915 -5.52 9.90 12.73
CA TYR A 915 -5.38 11.29 13.14
C TYR A 915 -4.98 11.41 14.60
N ARG A 916 -3.91 12.16 14.83
CA ARG A 916 -3.48 12.59 16.15
C ARG A 916 -4.13 13.90 16.53
N THR A 917 -4.51 14.02 17.80
CA THR A 917 -5.20 15.18 18.38
C THR A 917 -4.57 15.58 19.71
N TRP A 918 -5.02 16.70 20.29
CA TRP A 918 -4.63 17.12 21.65
C TRP A 918 -4.94 16.09 22.76
N MET A 919 -5.79 15.10 22.49
CA MET A 919 -6.19 14.08 23.48
C MET A 919 -5.20 12.92 23.58
N ASP A 920 -4.32 12.72 22.60
CA ASP A 920 -3.58 11.46 22.43
C ASP A 920 -2.58 11.17 23.56
N GLU A 921 -1.97 12.20 24.16
CA GLU A 921 -1.06 12.03 25.31
C GLU A 921 -1.79 11.74 26.61
N ARG A 922 -3.11 11.99 26.65
CA ARG A 922 -3.93 12.01 27.87
C ARG A 922 -4.95 10.87 27.90
N VAL A 923 -5.30 10.30 26.75
CA VAL A 923 -6.30 9.24 26.60
C VAL A 923 -5.63 7.94 26.18
N HIS A 924 -5.48 7.03 27.13
CA HIS A 924 -4.77 5.77 26.93
C HIS A 924 -5.62 4.62 26.41
N ALA A 925 -5.09 3.92 25.40
CA ALA A 925 -5.62 2.68 24.87
C ALA A 925 -5.68 1.56 25.93
N TRP A 926 -6.66 0.66 25.80
CA TRP A 926 -6.95 -0.46 26.71
C TRP A 926 -7.35 -0.07 28.14
N GLN A 927 -7.27 1.22 28.49
CA GLN A 927 -7.77 1.77 29.76
C GLN A 927 -9.04 2.60 29.56
N HIS A 928 -9.05 3.51 28.57
CA HIS A 928 -10.20 4.40 28.32
C HIS A 928 -11.01 4.01 27.08
N TYR A 929 -10.42 3.24 26.16
CA TYR A 929 -11.05 2.76 24.93
C TYR A 929 -10.31 1.54 24.40
N ILE A 930 -10.93 0.82 23.46
CA ILE A 930 -10.31 -0.32 22.75
C ILE A 930 -9.70 0.17 21.43
N PRO A 931 -8.38 0.08 21.24
CA PRO A 931 -7.76 0.51 20.00
C PRO A 931 -7.96 -0.54 18.88
N VAL A 932 -8.17 -0.11 17.64
CA VAL A 932 -8.47 -0.98 16.50
C VAL A 932 -7.58 -0.63 15.31
N ASP A 933 -7.04 -1.66 14.65
CA ASP A 933 -6.23 -1.48 13.44
C ASP A 933 -7.16 -1.17 12.27
N VAL A 934 -6.83 -0.15 11.50
CA VAL A 934 -7.59 0.23 10.30
C VAL A 934 -7.68 -0.90 9.28
N ARG A 935 -6.82 -1.92 9.33
CA ARG A 935 -6.92 -3.14 8.49
C ARG A 935 -8.13 -4.00 8.83
N PHE A 936 -8.64 -3.89 10.07
CA PHE A 936 -9.67 -4.77 10.62
C PHE A 936 -9.28 -6.25 10.48
N GLY A 937 -10.26 -7.14 10.31
CA GLY A 937 -10.05 -8.57 10.13
C GLY A 937 -10.53 -9.42 11.30
N GLN A 938 -10.26 -10.73 11.22
CA GLN A 938 -10.84 -11.73 12.13
C GLN A 938 -10.55 -11.45 13.61
N GLY A 939 -9.34 -10.96 13.96
CA GLY A 939 -8.97 -10.66 15.34
C GLY A 939 -9.88 -9.59 15.95
N PHE A 940 -10.22 -8.54 15.19
CA PHE A 940 -11.14 -7.51 15.63
C PHE A 940 -12.54 -8.06 15.91
N TRP A 941 -13.10 -8.88 15.01
CA TRP A 941 -14.45 -9.42 15.22
C TRP A 941 -14.53 -10.42 16.39
N HIS A 942 -13.51 -11.26 16.58
CA HIS A 942 -13.46 -12.15 17.75
C HIS A 942 -13.28 -11.36 19.06
N LEU A 943 -12.56 -10.24 19.03
CA LEU A 943 -12.47 -9.32 20.17
C LEU A 943 -13.83 -8.74 20.52
N VAL A 944 -14.59 -8.25 19.52
CA VAL A 944 -15.93 -7.71 19.74
C VAL A 944 -16.88 -8.80 20.29
N GLU A 945 -16.84 -10.01 19.74
CA GLU A 945 -17.62 -11.14 20.26
C GLU A 945 -17.28 -11.47 21.72
N TYR A 946 -15.99 -11.55 22.05
CA TYR A 946 -15.54 -11.79 23.42
C TYR A 946 -16.04 -10.70 24.38
N LEU A 947 -15.84 -9.42 24.02
CA LEU A 947 -16.28 -8.27 24.82
C LEU A 947 -17.81 -8.11 24.87
N ALA A 948 -18.53 -8.68 23.91
CA ALA A 948 -20.00 -8.79 23.94
C ALA A 948 -20.50 -9.95 24.81
N GLY A 949 -19.59 -10.73 25.42
CA GLY A 949 -19.92 -11.81 26.35
C GLY A 949 -19.78 -13.23 25.78
N ALA A 950 -19.23 -13.41 24.57
CA ALA A 950 -18.93 -14.75 24.07
C ALA A 950 -17.78 -15.40 24.86
N GLY A 951 -17.95 -16.65 25.31
CA GLY A 951 -16.93 -17.41 26.03
C GLY A 951 -17.24 -17.66 27.52
N GLN A 952 -16.21 -17.83 28.35
CA GLN A 952 -16.38 -18.25 29.75
C GLN A 952 -17.03 -17.16 30.63
N LYS A 953 -18.17 -17.52 31.25
CA LYS A 953 -18.82 -16.81 32.39
C LYS A 953 -18.98 -15.28 32.26
N GLY A 954 -19.08 -14.71 31.05
CA GLY A 954 -19.32 -13.28 30.86
C GLY A 954 -18.15 -12.35 31.24
N SER A 955 -16.93 -12.88 31.38
CA SER A 955 -15.74 -12.08 31.75
C SER A 955 -15.40 -10.97 30.74
N GLY A 956 -15.73 -11.17 29.46
CA GLY A 956 -15.53 -10.15 28.45
C GLY A 956 -16.49 -8.96 28.57
N ASP A 957 -17.77 -9.20 28.91
CA ASP A 957 -18.77 -8.12 29.12
C ASP A 957 -18.43 -7.27 30.35
N SER A 958 -17.95 -7.90 31.44
CA SER A 958 -17.48 -7.15 32.61
C SER A 958 -16.25 -6.31 32.31
N THR A 959 -15.32 -6.84 31.51
CA THR A 959 -14.15 -6.09 31.04
C THR A 959 -14.55 -4.92 30.13
N ALA A 960 -15.49 -5.14 29.21
CA ALA A 960 -16.04 -4.10 28.34
C ALA A 960 -16.68 -2.96 29.14
N ARG A 961 -17.52 -3.31 30.11
CA ARG A 961 -18.15 -2.35 31.02
C ARG A 961 -17.11 -1.56 31.82
N MET A 962 -16.10 -2.25 32.35
CA MET A 962 -15.03 -1.62 33.13
C MET A 962 -14.28 -0.59 32.29
N VAL A 963 -13.84 -0.93 31.07
CA VAL A 963 -13.15 0.03 30.18
C VAL A 963 -14.06 1.21 29.82
N ALA A 964 -15.34 0.98 29.54
CA ALA A 964 -16.31 2.05 29.25
C ALA A 964 -16.45 3.03 30.44
N GLU A 965 -16.60 2.50 31.66
CA GLU A 965 -16.71 3.31 32.88
C GLU A 965 -15.42 4.09 33.18
N GLN A 966 -14.25 3.51 32.91
CA GLN A 966 -12.96 4.19 33.04
C GLN A 966 -12.83 5.34 32.03
N GLY A 967 -13.16 5.10 30.77
CA GLY A 967 -13.18 6.13 29.73
C GLY A 967 -14.10 7.30 30.06
N ARG A 968 -15.33 6.99 30.51
CA ARG A 968 -16.33 7.97 30.95
C ARG A 968 -15.85 8.83 32.10
N ARG A 969 -15.32 8.20 33.15
CA ARG A 969 -14.81 8.92 34.32
C ARG A 969 -13.68 9.86 33.93
N TRP A 970 -12.69 9.35 33.21
CA TRP A 970 -11.54 10.15 32.79
C TRP A 970 -11.92 11.30 31.84
N ALA A 971 -12.85 11.08 30.92
CA ALA A 971 -13.37 12.14 30.06
C ALA A 971 -14.07 13.27 30.84
N GLY A 972 -14.72 12.93 31.96
CA GLY A 972 -15.35 13.89 32.87
C GLY A 972 -14.36 14.65 33.77
N GLU A 973 -13.12 14.18 33.89
CA GLU A 973 -12.09 14.78 34.76
C GLU A 973 -11.03 15.55 33.96
N ALA A 974 -10.61 15.00 32.81
CA ALA A 974 -9.48 15.50 32.06
C ALA A 974 -9.85 16.06 30.67
N LEU A 975 -11.05 15.82 30.13
CA LEU A 975 -11.43 16.24 28.77
C LEU A 975 -12.61 17.23 28.76
N ARG A 976 -12.70 18.07 29.79
CA ARG A 976 -13.75 19.09 29.90
C ARG A 976 -13.40 20.33 29.06
N LYS A 977 -14.34 21.26 28.95
CA LYS A 977 -14.10 22.54 28.25
C LYS A 977 -12.98 23.33 28.93
N GLU A 978 -12.93 23.25 30.25
CA GLU A 978 -11.90 23.86 31.09
C GLU A 978 -10.52 23.24 30.82
N ASP A 979 -10.44 21.92 30.61
CA ASP A 979 -9.16 21.27 30.28
C ASP A 979 -8.67 21.64 28.87
N MET A 980 -9.59 21.88 27.92
CA MET A 980 -9.25 22.45 26.61
C MET A 980 -8.69 23.87 26.77
N GLN A 981 -9.28 24.69 27.64
CA GLN A 981 -8.80 26.04 27.93
C GLN A 981 -7.43 26.03 28.62
N VAL A 982 -7.20 25.14 29.59
CA VAL A 982 -5.90 24.96 30.26
C VAL A 982 -4.81 24.58 29.25
N TYR A 983 -5.11 23.65 28.33
CA TYR A 983 -4.19 23.26 27.26
C TYR A 983 -3.92 24.42 26.30
N MET A 984 -4.98 25.10 25.84
CA MET A 984 -4.86 26.22 24.90
C MET A 984 -4.09 27.39 25.53
N PHE A 985 -4.32 27.69 26.81
CA PHE A 985 -3.59 28.72 27.53
C PHE A 985 -2.09 28.38 27.60
N ARG A 986 -1.75 27.12 27.95
CA ARG A 986 -0.35 26.68 27.94
C ARG A 986 0.27 26.82 26.55
N LEU A 987 -0.42 26.33 25.52
CA LEU A 987 0.03 26.38 24.13
C LEU A 987 0.32 27.81 23.67
N LEU A 988 -0.56 28.76 23.99
CA LEU A 988 -0.40 30.15 23.56
C LEU A 988 0.66 30.91 24.36
N LEU A 989 0.91 30.58 25.63
CA LEU A 989 2.07 31.13 26.36
C LEU A 989 3.40 30.67 25.75
N GLU A 990 3.50 29.38 25.41
CA GLU A 990 4.68 28.82 24.76
C GLU A 990 4.88 29.41 23.36
N TRP A 991 3.80 29.52 22.58
CA TRP A 991 3.84 30.13 21.25
C TRP A 991 4.22 31.61 21.30
N GLY A 992 3.61 32.36 22.22
CA GLY A 992 3.88 33.77 22.45
C GLY A 992 5.35 34.05 22.72
N ARG A 993 6.00 33.19 23.52
CA ARG A 993 7.46 33.27 23.71
C ARG A 993 8.23 33.01 22.41
N ILE A 994 7.88 31.98 21.63
CA ILE A 994 8.64 31.60 20.42
C ILE A 994 8.65 32.70 19.35
N VAL A 995 7.57 33.47 19.26
CA VAL A 995 7.38 34.54 18.29
C VAL A 995 7.89 35.91 18.76
N ASP A 996 8.38 36.02 20.00
CA ASP A 996 9.04 37.22 20.53
C ASP A 996 10.51 37.29 20.05
N ASP A 997 10.99 38.48 19.74
CA ASP A 997 12.38 38.70 19.30
C ASP A 997 13.39 38.47 20.44
N ASP A 998 12.97 38.62 21.71
CA ASP A 998 13.77 38.39 22.93
C ASP A 998 13.50 37.02 23.57
N ARG A 999 12.98 36.05 22.81
CA ARG A 999 12.61 34.70 23.30
C ARG A 999 13.69 33.94 24.06
N GLU A 1000 14.96 34.31 23.86
CA GLU A 1000 16.13 33.67 24.49
C GLU A 1000 16.47 34.29 25.86
N ASN A 1001 15.84 35.40 26.24
CA ASN A 1001 15.94 35.98 27.59
C ASN A 1001 14.58 36.07 28.30
N LEU A 1002 13.50 35.66 27.62
CA LEU A 1002 12.12 35.78 28.10
C LEU A 1002 11.66 34.52 28.87
N PHE A 1003 11.46 34.67 30.18
CA PHE A 1003 11.00 33.58 31.05
C PHE A 1003 10.31 34.08 32.33
N TYR A 1004 9.54 33.21 32.98
CA TYR A 1004 8.95 33.47 34.29
C TYR A 1004 10.02 33.53 35.38
N LYS A 1005 10.05 34.63 36.13
CA LYS A 1005 10.88 34.79 37.32
C LYS A 1005 10.04 34.43 38.55
N ALA A 1006 10.47 33.40 39.27
CA ALA A 1006 9.81 32.91 40.47
C ALA A 1006 9.87 33.91 41.63
#